data_AF-A0AAU5RMU0-F1
#
_entry.id   AF-A0AAU5RMU0-F1
#
_cell.length_a   1.000
_cell.length_b   1.000
_cell.length_c   1.000
_cell.angle_alpha   90.00
_cell.angle_beta   90.00
_cell.angle_gamma   90.00
#
_symmetry.space_group_name_H-M   'P 1'
#
loop_
_entity.id
_entity.type
_entity.pdbx_description
1 polymer ?
#
loop_
_entity_poly.entity_id
_entity_poly.type
_entity_poly.pdbx_seq_one_letter_code
_entity_poly.pdbx_strand_id
1 'polypeptide(L)'
;MDFDGTHDARGTHARPVPRPATPPPPAGPPPVPQPSHAAPALPPMPTAPPAPEQAPARPATVAEWLDTPRPAAAPGIFRYGYREPRPDKDPERLSPVTLVGVAVPLVVALLLWSLWRHGSIPYQWVLLKLFTPGDWWWAGTTSPKTFEGQEAIEVYNGVFFGVLVYAMGRLGSWPDIVRHVVTRRPQPARALLAALGALAVLSFVFPDAFPGVGWDALPVVDPLFSLVVLLTGGYEVFRSVLLTDCLYGLITLLVLWPFARIGGWWRYARERLAARSGQGTGGVPDQAPAPVQRPAAQWPELRDAGQHQAADLLSGEVHGGRMTDVDCARVRRAWDTARYDATRLARFTETVLRQGAAAWLHPSGARDLPARTARHDVLDGQVRIGRWTDRDRTPTPYRGAGAALDPDALATSLLAVGPSGSGKTQHLVRPVVESLALRALTGGCAVVAVCAAGTPLGPDGSFDVVVRIGDPASVHDLDPYAESEDPEEAAAFLAEGLVGDLGAVDTRRAATALAQLLGPYRAVHGRFPTLPVLRELLEGDEAGLGALREALAGSGGPGHAVMRRELEARIRQATSPADPAPALADRLALLDRPAFAEFFGAGSGTRPFSLRAVAHHPLRVRVELPEHGHEDASRLLVRLLLAQFTSVVRAGERQHFACLVLDDATGAVTADSVRRIQRLRAQNAGVVLALRTVGDIPEALHGPLYGAVGCRMAFSGVTTWDGSRFAQAWGTEWVETRDVAKHTVFADQPMTRAIHALRKLVTGKAVTTDAVTIRKVERERWSASELAHEVPAGHAVLSVATVRGEHAPPLLVDLRG
;
A
#
# COMPACT_ATOMS: atom_id res chain seq x y z
N MET A 1 60.36 22.85 -23.58
CA MET A 1 59.06 23.47 -23.94
C MET A 1 58.28 23.62 -22.64
N ASP A 2 58.73 24.42 -21.68
CA ASP A 2 58.90 25.90 -21.66
C ASP A 2 57.51 26.56 -21.82
N PHE A 3 56.96 27.42 -20.96
CA PHE A 3 57.39 28.29 -19.84
C PHE A 3 56.21 28.32 -18.82
N ASP A 4 56.33 28.36 -17.49
CA ASP A 4 57.08 29.19 -16.54
C ASP A 4 56.44 30.58 -16.24
N GLY A 5 56.39 30.96 -14.96
CA GLY A 5 56.02 32.32 -14.50
C GLY A 5 55.13 32.39 -13.24
N THR A 6 55.61 32.05 -12.03
CA THR A 6 56.21 32.95 -11.01
C THR A 6 55.35 34.11 -10.50
N HIS A 7 55.12 34.14 -9.18
CA HIS A 7 55.51 35.27 -8.34
C HIS A 7 55.74 34.80 -6.91
N ASP A 8 56.98 34.99 -6.46
CA ASP A 8 57.50 34.65 -5.14
C ASP A 8 58.37 35.83 -4.62
N ALA A 9 58.66 35.80 -3.32
CA ALA A 9 59.75 36.51 -2.62
C ALA A 9 59.56 38.02 -2.33
N ARG A 10 59.98 38.65 -1.22
CA ARG A 10 61.00 38.47 -0.15
C ARG A 10 60.60 39.44 1.00
N GLY A 11 61.09 39.41 2.25
CA GLY A 11 62.14 38.65 2.90
C GLY A 11 62.41 39.18 4.33
N THR A 12 62.91 38.26 5.18
CA THR A 12 63.97 38.42 6.21
C THR A 12 64.09 39.67 7.10
N HIS A 13 64.06 39.45 8.42
CA HIS A 13 65.00 40.06 9.39
C HIS A 13 65.34 39.10 10.55
N ALA A 14 66.44 39.40 11.23
CA ALA A 14 67.38 38.49 11.90
C ALA A 14 67.14 38.22 13.41
N ARG A 15 67.81 37.16 13.90
CA ARG A 15 68.13 36.76 15.30
C ARG A 15 68.78 37.91 16.14
N PRO A 16 69.08 37.81 17.48
CA PRO A 16 68.71 36.88 18.59
C PRO A 16 68.42 37.53 20.02
N VAL A 17 67.99 36.69 21.01
CA VAL A 17 67.98 36.75 22.54
C VAL A 17 67.17 37.83 23.34
N PRO A 18 66.82 37.65 24.66
CA PRO A 18 66.71 36.45 25.56
C PRO A 18 65.39 36.34 26.41
N ARG A 19 65.31 35.26 27.23
CA ARG A 19 64.22 34.68 28.09
C ARG A 19 63.55 35.59 29.16
N PRO A 20 62.44 35.12 29.80
CA PRO A 20 62.59 34.49 31.13
C PRO A 20 61.70 33.25 31.46
N ALA A 21 62.12 32.59 32.56
CA ALA A 21 61.81 31.34 33.27
C ALA A 21 60.39 30.73 33.33
N THR A 22 60.36 29.39 33.36
CA THR A 22 59.28 28.51 33.84
C THR A 22 59.57 27.99 35.26
N PRO A 23 58.56 27.74 36.12
CA PRO A 23 58.73 26.94 37.32
C PRO A 23 58.02 25.55 37.29
N PRO A 24 58.43 24.62 38.17
CA PRO A 24 58.20 23.17 38.09
C PRO A 24 57.18 22.65 39.16
N PRO A 25 56.88 21.33 39.22
CA PRO A 25 55.69 20.75 39.86
C PRO A 25 55.92 20.26 41.30
N PRO A 26 54.85 20.06 42.09
CA PRO A 26 54.78 18.91 43.03
C PRO A 26 53.34 18.32 43.17
N ALA A 27 53.11 16.99 43.23
CA ALA A 27 53.15 16.05 44.37
C ALA A 27 52.12 16.33 45.51
N GLY A 28 51.20 15.37 45.76
CA GLY A 28 50.14 15.40 46.80
C GLY A 28 50.62 15.05 48.23
N PRO A 29 49.80 15.25 49.29
CA PRO A 29 49.22 14.16 50.11
C PRO A 29 47.85 14.53 50.79
N PRO A 30 47.42 14.02 51.99
CA PRO A 30 46.52 12.89 52.30
C PRO A 30 45.16 13.31 53.01
N PRO A 31 44.32 12.42 53.63
CA PRO A 31 42.86 12.63 53.86
C PRO A 31 42.39 13.04 55.30
N VAL A 32 41.05 12.94 55.55
CA VAL A 32 40.22 12.91 56.82
C VAL A 32 39.46 14.25 57.19
N PRO A 33 38.27 14.28 57.88
CA PRO A 33 36.95 13.63 57.73
C PRO A 33 35.73 14.64 57.63
N GLN A 34 34.50 14.11 57.48
CA GLN A 34 33.17 14.79 57.38
C GLN A 34 32.71 15.56 58.64
N PRO A 35 31.71 16.49 58.55
CA PRO A 35 30.32 16.09 58.92
C PRO A 35 29.14 16.80 58.19
N SER A 36 28.06 16.02 58.06
CA SER A 36 26.62 16.32 58.16
C SER A 36 25.93 17.55 57.52
N HIS A 37 24.81 17.20 56.87
CA HIS A 37 23.51 17.89 56.78
C HIS A 37 23.24 18.94 55.67
N ALA A 38 22.35 18.48 54.76
CA ALA A 38 21.13 19.11 54.27
C ALA A 38 21.21 20.48 53.58
N ALA A 39 20.87 20.48 52.28
CA ALA A 39 20.48 21.66 51.52
C ALA A 39 19.51 21.27 50.37
N PRO A 40 18.66 22.19 49.89
CA PRO A 40 17.30 21.93 49.42
C PRO A 40 17.16 21.75 47.91
N ALA A 41 15.96 21.29 47.53
CA ALA A 41 15.49 21.08 46.16
C ALA A 41 15.60 22.32 45.25
N LEU A 42 16.10 22.10 44.02
CA LEU A 42 16.01 23.01 42.88
C LEU A 42 15.05 22.45 41.81
N PRO A 43 14.38 23.33 41.03
CA PRO A 43 13.21 23.00 40.19
C PRO A 43 13.55 22.22 38.90
N PRO A 44 12.56 21.57 38.27
CA PRO A 44 12.78 20.72 37.08
C PRO A 44 13.12 21.56 35.83
N MET A 45 14.18 21.12 35.12
CA MET A 45 14.56 21.67 33.82
C MET A 45 13.54 21.33 32.71
N PRO A 46 13.38 22.20 31.70
CA PRO A 46 12.49 21.95 30.56
C PRO A 46 12.96 20.77 29.70
N THR A 47 12.00 19.98 29.22
CA THR A 47 12.18 18.88 28.26
C THR A 47 12.91 19.32 27.00
N ALA A 48 13.96 18.58 26.64
CA ALA A 48 14.71 18.74 25.39
C ALA A 48 13.80 18.56 24.16
N PRO A 49 14.05 19.27 23.05
CA PRO A 49 13.31 19.11 21.80
C PRO A 49 13.54 17.71 21.19
N PRO A 50 12.59 17.19 20.38
CA PRO A 50 12.77 15.89 19.73
C PRO A 50 13.96 15.94 18.77
N ALA A 51 14.82 14.92 18.87
CA ALA A 51 16.00 14.76 18.04
C ALA A 51 15.62 14.56 16.55
N PRO A 52 16.42 15.06 15.59
CA PRO A 52 16.20 14.86 14.16
C PRO A 52 16.26 13.37 13.76
N GLU A 53 15.40 12.99 12.81
CA GLU A 53 15.01 11.62 12.44
C GLU A 53 16.08 10.81 11.67
N GLN A 54 17.35 11.22 11.66
CA GLN A 54 18.41 10.55 10.90
C GLN A 54 19.74 10.54 11.67
N ALA A 55 19.80 9.78 12.76
CA ALA A 55 21.04 9.15 13.20
C ALA A 55 21.16 7.79 12.48
N PRO A 56 22.36 7.31 12.12
CA PRO A 56 22.52 5.96 11.55
C PRO A 56 21.94 4.94 12.53
N ALA A 57 20.80 4.37 12.16
CA ALA A 57 20.08 3.42 12.98
C ALA A 57 20.98 2.21 13.26
N ARG A 58 21.14 1.86 14.53
CA ARG A 58 21.61 0.54 14.94
C ARG A 58 20.79 -0.50 14.15
N PRO A 59 21.38 -1.59 13.62
CA PRO A 59 20.59 -2.63 12.98
C PRO A 59 19.50 -3.09 13.95
N ALA A 60 18.25 -3.04 13.50
CA ALA A 60 17.11 -3.42 14.33
C ALA A 60 17.32 -4.85 14.84
N THR A 61 17.11 -5.06 16.13
CA THR A 61 17.18 -6.41 16.69
C THR A 61 16.03 -7.27 16.15
N VAL A 62 16.18 -8.59 16.17
CA VAL A 62 15.11 -9.51 15.72
C VAL A 62 13.85 -9.35 16.58
N ALA A 63 13.99 -9.01 17.86
CA ALA A 63 12.89 -8.66 18.74
C ALA A 63 12.12 -7.42 18.22
N GLU A 64 12.83 -6.33 17.91
CA GLU A 64 12.24 -5.11 17.33
C GLU A 64 11.58 -5.39 15.98
N TRP A 65 12.18 -6.23 15.12
CA TRP A 65 11.58 -6.64 13.85
C TRP A 65 10.28 -7.45 14.03
N LEU A 66 10.23 -8.35 15.01
CA LEU A 66 9.01 -9.09 15.34
C LEU A 66 7.92 -8.16 15.87
N ASP A 67 8.28 -7.23 16.74
CA ASP A 67 7.35 -6.32 17.42
C ASP A 67 6.88 -5.16 16.53
N THR A 68 7.56 -4.89 15.42
CA THR A 68 7.18 -3.85 14.47
C THR A 68 5.79 -4.16 13.89
N PRO A 69 4.84 -3.20 13.93
CA PRO A 69 3.48 -3.44 13.45
C PRO A 69 3.43 -3.67 11.94
N ARG A 70 2.56 -4.60 11.54
CA ARG A 70 2.23 -4.95 10.14
C ARG A 70 0.73 -4.79 9.92
N PRO A 71 0.21 -3.54 9.83
CA PRO A 71 -1.21 -3.32 9.64
C PRO A 71 -1.67 -3.92 8.30
N ALA A 72 -2.92 -4.39 8.24
CA ALA A 72 -3.53 -4.77 6.99
C ALA A 72 -3.58 -3.53 6.07
N ALA A 73 -2.97 -3.64 4.90
CA ALA A 73 -2.85 -2.57 3.92
C ALA A 73 -3.30 -3.08 2.54
N ALA A 74 -3.61 -2.13 1.65
CA ALA A 74 -3.95 -2.41 0.27
C ALA A 74 -2.83 -3.22 -0.43
N PRO A 75 -3.17 -4.03 -1.45
CA PRO A 75 -2.20 -4.88 -2.13
C PRO A 75 -1.04 -4.06 -2.72
N GLY A 76 0.16 -4.63 -2.74
CA GLY A 76 1.35 -3.94 -3.23
C GLY A 76 1.98 -2.94 -2.25
N ILE A 77 1.42 -2.75 -1.05
CA ILE A 77 2.05 -1.94 0.01
C ILE A 77 2.94 -2.84 0.89
N PHE A 78 4.17 -2.40 1.12
CA PHE A 78 5.10 -3.01 2.06
C PHE A 78 4.64 -2.71 3.50
N ARG A 79 4.19 -3.72 4.24
CA ARG A 79 3.49 -3.58 5.53
C ARG A 79 4.41 -3.37 6.71
N TYR A 80 5.63 -3.89 6.65
CA TYR A 80 6.60 -3.76 7.75
C TYR A 80 6.87 -2.28 8.07
N GLY A 81 6.39 -1.83 9.23
CA GLY A 81 6.53 -0.45 9.67
C GLY A 81 5.67 0.55 8.88
N TYR A 82 4.70 0.07 8.09
CA TYR A 82 3.80 0.93 7.34
C TYR A 82 2.90 1.73 8.27
N ARG A 83 2.77 3.02 7.96
CA ARG A 83 1.83 3.93 8.62
C ARG A 83 1.04 4.61 7.53
N GLU A 84 -0.28 4.47 7.60
CA GLU A 84 -1.16 5.14 6.66
C GLU A 84 -0.92 6.66 6.73
N PRO A 85 -0.63 7.32 5.58
CA PRO A 85 -0.49 8.76 5.56
C PRO A 85 -1.76 9.37 6.11
N ARG A 86 -1.63 10.24 7.13
CA ARG A 86 -2.79 10.99 7.61
C ARG A 86 -3.35 11.74 6.41
N PRO A 87 -4.66 11.64 6.10
CA PRO A 87 -5.23 12.39 5.01
C PRO A 87 -4.86 13.85 5.23
N ASP A 88 -4.22 14.46 4.24
CA ASP A 88 -4.00 15.90 4.24
C ASP A 88 -5.37 16.51 4.43
N LYS A 89 -5.64 16.95 5.66
CA LYS A 89 -6.70 17.91 5.91
C LYS A 89 -6.18 19.16 5.26
N ASP A 90 -6.39 19.27 3.95
CA ASP A 90 -6.31 20.54 3.26
C ASP A 90 -7.15 21.47 4.13
N PRO A 91 -6.53 22.45 4.81
CA PRO A 91 -7.31 23.41 5.52
C PRO A 91 -8.04 24.13 4.41
N GLU A 92 -9.30 23.78 4.17
CA GLU A 92 -10.24 24.58 3.40
C GLU A 92 -10.15 25.98 3.99
N ARG A 93 -9.24 26.79 3.44
CA ARG A 93 -9.08 28.19 3.79
C ARG A 93 -10.45 28.75 3.49
N LEU A 94 -11.11 29.28 4.52
CA LEU A 94 -12.39 29.96 4.37
C LEU A 94 -12.30 30.80 3.11
N SER A 95 -13.12 30.48 2.10
CA SER A 95 -13.10 31.24 0.88
C SER A 95 -13.35 32.71 1.27
N PRO A 96 -12.64 33.70 0.69
CA PRO A 96 -12.86 35.11 1.01
C PRO A 96 -14.34 35.51 0.92
N VAL A 97 -15.09 34.77 0.09
CA VAL A 97 -16.53 34.88 -0.14
C VAL A 97 -17.35 34.62 1.13
N THR A 98 -16.98 33.64 1.96
CA THR A 98 -17.71 33.31 3.20
C THR A 98 -17.54 34.38 4.29
N LEU A 99 -16.38 35.06 4.32
CA LEU A 99 -16.12 36.14 5.26
C LEU A 99 -16.90 37.41 4.88
N VAL A 100 -16.97 37.71 3.58
CA VAL A 100 -17.79 38.81 3.03
C VAL A 100 -19.29 38.55 3.24
N GLY A 101 -19.71 37.28 3.15
CA GLY A 101 -21.10 36.85 3.42
C GLY A 101 -21.60 37.06 4.85
N VAL A 102 -20.70 37.33 5.80
CA VAL A 102 -21.05 37.66 7.20
C VAL A 102 -20.82 39.12 7.54
N ALA A 103 -19.76 39.74 7.00
CA ALA A 103 -19.48 41.15 7.24
C ALA A 103 -20.57 42.08 6.67
N VAL A 104 -21.08 41.77 5.47
CA VAL A 104 -22.07 42.64 4.79
C VAL A 104 -23.42 42.68 5.55
N PRO A 105 -24.05 41.55 5.90
CA PRO A 105 -25.29 41.58 6.70
C PRO A 105 -25.10 42.25 8.06
N LEU A 106 -23.94 42.07 8.71
CA LEU A 106 -23.66 42.71 9.99
C LEU A 106 -23.59 44.25 9.88
N VAL A 107 -22.88 44.77 8.87
CA VAL A 107 -22.80 46.22 8.64
C VAL A 107 -24.17 46.80 8.28
N VAL A 108 -24.94 46.10 7.44
CA VAL A 108 -26.31 46.50 7.10
C VAL A 108 -27.21 46.49 8.33
N ALA A 109 -27.10 45.48 9.20
CA ALA A 109 -27.84 45.43 10.47
C ALA A 109 -27.51 46.61 11.38
N LEU A 110 -26.22 46.92 11.56
CA LEU A 110 -25.78 48.05 12.38
C LEU A 110 -26.25 49.39 11.82
N LEU A 111 -26.21 49.58 10.51
CA LEU A 111 -26.72 50.78 9.85
C LEU A 111 -28.24 50.93 10.01
N LEU A 112 -29.01 49.86 9.77
CA LEU A 112 -30.47 49.88 9.94
C LEU A 112 -30.87 50.11 11.40
N TRP A 113 -30.18 49.47 12.35
CA TRP A 113 -30.40 49.69 13.78
C TRP A 113 -30.07 51.12 14.21
N SER A 114 -28.95 51.67 13.70
CA SER A 114 -28.57 53.06 13.95
C SER A 114 -29.61 54.03 13.39
N LEU A 115 -30.05 53.86 12.14
CA LEU A 115 -31.08 54.71 11.52
C LEU A 115 -32.41 54.65 12.28
N TRP A 116 -32.77 53.46 12.79
CA TRP A 116 -33.96 53.26 13.63
C TRP A 116 -33.87 54.03 14.95
N ARG A 117 -32.75 53.88 15.68
CA ARG A 117 -32.50 54.59 16.95
C ARG A 117 -32.51 56.12 16.80
N HIS A 118 -31.99 56.64 15.69
CA HIS A 118 -31.95 58.09 15.42
C HIS A 118 -33.26 58.65 14.85
N GLY A 119 -34.29 57.82 14.66
CA GLY A 119 -35.57 58.26 14.14
C GLY A 119 -35.57 58.68 12.67
N SER A 120 -34.58 58.22 11.91
CA SER A 120 -34.34 58.67 10.53
C SER A 120 -35.14 57.89 9.48
N ILE A 121 -35.91 56.87 9.89
CA ILE A 121 -36.70 56.05 8.98
C ILE A 121 -38.09 56.69 8.80
N PRO A 122 -38.48 57.07 7.57
CA PRO A 122 -39.77 57.69 7.32
C PRO A 122 -40.90 56.71 7.71
N TYR A 123 -41.94 57.25 8.36
CA TYR A 123 -43.10 56.49 8.83
C TYR A 123 -42.84 55.41 9.87
N GLN A 124 -41.66 55.38 10.51
CA GLN A 124 -41.33 54.33 11.49
C GLN A 124 -42.34 54.20 12.64
N TRP A 125 -43.02 55.28 13.03
CA TRP A 125 -44.00 55.27 14.12
C TRP A 125 -45.46 55.03 13.69
N VAL A 126 -45.72 54.88 12.38
CA VAL A 126 -47.08 54.71 11.85
C VAL A 126 -47.68 53.38 12.28
N LEU A 127 -46.90 52.29 12.21
CA LEU A 127 -47.36 50.97 12.65
C LEU A 127 -47.66 50.97 14.15
N LEU A 128 -46.82 51.62 14.96
CA LEU A 128 -47.06 51.72 16.40
C LEU A 128 -48.39 52.43 16.72
N LYS A 129 -48.68 53.55 16.04
CA LYS A 129 -49.94 54.29 16.18
C LYS A 129 -51.17 53.55 15.66
N LEU A 130 -51.00 52.65 14.69
CA LEU A 130 -52.10 51.83 14.18
C LEU A 130 -52.59 50.81 15.22
N PHE A 131 -51.67 50.29 16.03
CA PHE A 131 -51.95 49.24 17.03
C PHE A 131 -52.09 49.77 18.47
N THR A 132 -51.94 51.07 18.72
CA THR A 132 -52.04 51.68 20.07
C THR A 132 -53.18 52.71 20.15
N PRO A 133 -53.86 52.85 21.30
CA PRO A 133 -54.88 53.88 21.51
C PRO A 133 -54.36 55.31 21.29
N GLY A 134 -55.19 56.18 20.71
CA GLY A 134 -54.83 57.57 20.45
C GLY A 134 -54.53 58.40 21.71
N ASP A 135 -55.12 58.01 22.85
CA ASP A 135 -55.00 58.73 24.13
C ASP A 135 -53.62 58.63 24.79
N TRP A 136 -52.78 57.71 24.32
CA TRP A 136 -51.41 57.50 24.80
C TRP A 136 -50.40 58.51 24.24
N TRP A 137 -50.81 59.30 23.25
CA TRP A 137 -49.93 60.19 22.48
C TRP A 137 -50.41 61.64 22.56
N TRP A 138 -49.48 62.60 22.53
CA TRP A 138 -49.84 64.00 22.32
C TRP A 138 -50.30 64.22 20.87
N ALA A 139 -51.44 64.92 20.68
CA ALA A 139 -52.06 65.12 19.39
C ALA A 139 -51.07 65.66 18.33
N GLY A 140 -50.97 64.96 17.19
CA GLY A 140 -50.07 65.33 16.09
C GLY A 140 -48.58 64.99 16.29
N THR A 141 -48.17 64.42 17.44
CA THR A 141 -46.78 64.06 17.74
C THR A 141 -46.62 62.58 18.05
N THR A 142 -45.38 62.10 18.18
CA THR A 142 -45.02 60.74 18.64
C THR A 142 -44.49 60.75 20.08
N SER A 143 -44.72 61.84 20.82
CA SER A 143 -44.31 61.96 22.21
C SER A 143 -45.34 61.26 23.11
N PRO A 144 -44.91 60.35 23.99
CA PRO A 144 -45.82 59.66 24.90
C PRO A 144 -46.44 60.65 25.88
N LYS A 145 -47.75 60.52 26.10
CA LYS A 145 -48.53 61.31 27.08
C LYS A 145 -48.70 60.55 28.39
N THR A 146 -48.76 59.22 28.33
CA THR A 146 -48.91 58.32 29.48
C THR A 146 -47.79 57.28 29.49
N PHE A 147 -47.63 56.56 30.61
CA PHE A 147 -46.58 55.54 30.74
C PHE A 147 -46.79 54.40 29.73
N GLU A 148 -48.04 54.07 29.38
CA GLU A 148 -48.38 53.07 28.37
C GLU A 148 -47.81 53.43 26.99
N GLY A 149 -47.78 54.73 26.63
CA GLY A 149 -47.17 55.19 25.39
C GLY A 149 -45.65 55.05 25.38
N GLN A 150 -44.99 55.25 26.53
CA GLN A 150 -43.54 55.07 26.67
C GLN A 150 -43.16 53.59 26.58
N GLU A 151 -43.85 52.72 27.31
CA GLU A 151 -43.63 51.28 27.30
C GLU A 151 -43.93 50.68 25.91
N ALA A 152 -44.90 51.22 25.17
CA ALA A 152 -45.19 50.79 23.80
C ALA A 152 -44.05 51.10 22.82
N ILE A 153 -43.31 52.20 23.02
CA ILE A 153 -42.10 52.50 22.23
C ILE A 153 -41.02 51.46 22.49
N GLU A 154 -40.81 51.06 23.75
CA GLU A 154 -39.81 50.09 24.15
C GLU A 154 -40.11 48.70 23.57
N VAL A 155 -41.37 48.23 23.66
CA VAL A 155 -41.82 46.99 22.99
C VAL A 155 -41.59 47.06 21.48
N TYR A 156 -41.94 48.17 20.85
CA TYR A 156 -41.79 48.33 19.40
C TYR A 156 -40.34 48.30 18.93
N ASN A 157 -39.44 48.92 19.69
CA ASN A 157 -38.00 48.85 19.46
C ASN A 157 -37.47 47.42 19.60
N GLY A 158 -37.93 46.68 20.61
CA GLY A 158 -37.58 45.27 20.80
C GLY A 158 -38.06 44.37 19.67
N VAL A 159 -39.30 44.56 19.20
CA VAL A 159 -39.86 43.80 18.07
C VAL A 159 -39.06 44.06 16.79
N PHE A 160 -38.77 45.32 16.47
CA PHE A 160 -37.97 45.65 15.29
C PHE A 160 -36.55 45.05 15.38
N PHE A 161 -35.90 45.15 16.55
CA PHE A 161 -34.61 44.53 16.78
C PHE A 161 -34.65 43.01 16.58
N GLY A 162 -35.67 42.33 17.13
CA GLY A 162 -35.88 40.89 16.95
C GLY A 162 -36.05 40.49 15.48
N VAL A 163 -36.85 41.24 14.71
CA VAL A 163 -37.04 41.02 13.27
C VAL A 163 -35.74 41.24 12.50
N LEU A 164 -34.98 42.28 12.84
CA LEU A 164 -33.69 42.59 12.22
C LEU A 164 -32.67 41.47 12.46
N VAL A 165 -32.51 41.01 13.70
CA VAL A 165 -31.62 39.89 14.05
C VAL A 165 -32.04 38.61 13.33
N TYR A 166 -33.34 38.32 13.27
CA TYR A 166 -33.86 37.14 12.56
C TYR A 166 -33.59 37.19 11.05
N ALA A 167 -33.88 38.33 10.40
CA ALA A 167 -33.66 38.52 8.97
C ALA A 167 -32.17 38.40 8.61
N MET A 168 -31.28 39.01 9.40
CA MET A 168 -29.84 39.00 9.16
C MET A 168 -29.19 37.65 9.49
N GLY A 169 -29.72 36.93 10.49
CA GLY A 169 -29.33 35.55 10.79
C GLY A 169 -29.66 34.58 9.64
N ARG A 170 -30.77 34.83 8.91
CA ARG A 170 -31.18 34.02 7.76
C ARG A 170 -30.47 34.40 6.45
N LEU A 171 -30.16 35.67 6.25
CA LEU A 171 -29.50 36.18 5.04
C LEU A 171 -27.98 35.97 5.04
N GLY A 172 -27.34 35.90 6.21
CA GLY A 172 -25.89 35.70 6.33
C GLY A 172 -25.48 34.24 6.44
N SER A 173 -24.24 33.92 6.04
CA SER A 173 -23.63 32.59 6.18
C SER A 173 -23.18 32.25 7.61
N TRP A 174 -23.90 32.74 8.62
CA TRP A 174 -23.61 32.54 10.05
C TRP A 174 -23.54 31.05 10.46
N PRO A 175 -24.43 30.15 9.98
CA PRO A 175 -24.34 28.73 10.31
C PRO A 175 -23.03 28.09 9.85
N ASP A 176 -22.47 28.52 8.72
CA ASP A 176 -21.23 27.97 8.16
C ASP A 176 -20.00 28.45 8.95
N ILE A 177 -20.01 29.70 9.43
CA ILE A 177 -18.97 30.21 10.33
C ILE A 177 -19.01 29.48 11.68
N VAL A 178 -20.18 29.33 12.28
CA VAL A 178 -20.32 28.58 13.55
C VAL A 178 -19.83 27.15 13.38
N ARG A 179 -20.16 26.50 12.25
CA ARG A 179 -19.69 25.15 11.92
C ARG A 179 -18.17 25.11 11.82
N HIS A 180 -17.54 26.09 11.18
CA HIS A 180 -16.09 26.16 10.98
C HIS A 180 -15.32 26.50 12.27
N VAL A 181 -15.75 27.52 13.00
CA VAL A 181 -15.02 28.06 14.16
C VAL A 181 -15.26 27.23 15.43
N VAL A 182 -16.50 26.83 15.68
CA VAL A 182 -16.89 26.18 16.95
C VAL A 182 -17.07 24.67 16.78
N THR A 183 -17.86 24.23 15.80
CA THR A 183 -18.33 22.84 15.73
C THR A 183 -17.28 21.85 15.22
N ARG A 184 -16.30 22.29 14.41
CA ARG A 184 -15.19 21.46 13.88
C ARG A 184 -14.07 21.19 14.91
N ARG A 185 -14.08 21.85 16.08
CA ARG A 185 -13.05 21.66 17.11
C ARG A 185 -13.35 20.43 18.00
N PRO A 186 -12.34 19.64 18.40
CA PRO A 186 -12.54 18.57 19.38
C PRO A 186 -12.90 19.15 20.76
N GLN A 187 -13.54 18.35 21.61
CA GLN A 187 -13.73 18.72 23.01
C GLN A 187 -12.35 18.72 23.74
N PRO A 188 -12.09 19.63 24.69
CA PRO A 188 -12.99 20.61 25.30
C PRO A 188 -13.07 21.98 24.58
N ALA A 189 -12.26 22.21 23.54
CA ALA A 189 -12.15 23.51 22.88
C ALA A 189 -13.49 23.99 22.29
N ARG A 190 -14.30 23.07 21.77
CA ARG A 190 -15.68 23.37 21.31
C ARG A 190 -16.59 23.91 22.42
N ALA A 191 -16.52 23.32 23.62
CA ALA A 191 -17.32 23.76 24.75
C ALA A 191 -16.87 25.14 25.25
N LEU A 192 -15.55 25.39 25.27
CA LEU A 192 -14.95 26.65 25.69
C LEU A 192 -15.27 27.79 24.72
N LEU A 193 -15.14 27.57 23.40
CA LEU A 193 -15.48 28.59 22.40
C LEU A 193 -16.97 28.95 22.40
N ALA A 194 -17.84 27.96 22.59
CA ALA A 194 -19.27 28.22 22.77
C ALA A 194 -19.54 29.01 24.06
N ALA A 195 -18.79 28.76 25.14
CA ALA A 195 -18.92 29.49 26.41
C ALA A 195 -18.43 30.94 26.30
N LEU A 196 -17.33 31.19 25.59
CA LEU A 196 -16.86 32.54 25.29
C LEU A 196 -17.86 33.31 24.43
N GLY A 197 -18.45 32.67 23.41
CA GLY A 197 -19.51 33.26 22.59
C GLY A 197 -20.75 33.61 23.42
N ALA A 198 -21.17 32.71 24.32
CA ALA A 198 -22.29 32.96 25.23
C ALA A 198 -22.02 34.12 26.19
N LEU A 199 -20.80 34.21 26.73
CA LEU A 199 -20.38 35.29 27.62
C LEU A 199 -20.38 36.65 26.91
N ALA A 200 -19.90 36.70 25.66
CA ALA A 200 -19.97 37.90 24.84
C ALA A 200 -21.43 38.35 24.61
N VAL A 201 -22.35 37.43 24.26
CA VAL A 201 -23.77 37.79 24.09
C VAL A 201 -24.39 38.25 25.41
N LEU A 202 -24.09 37.58 26.53
CA LEU A 202 -24.56 38.00 27.85
C LEU A 202 -24.06 39.40 28.24
N SER A 203 -22.85 39.79 27.83
CA SER A 203 -22.35 41.15 28.06
C SER A 203 -23.12 42.24 27.31
N PHE A 204 -23.75 41.91 26.18
CA PHE A 204 -24.63 42.83 25.45
C PHE A 204 -26.06 42.87 26.01
N VAL A 205 -26.51 41.80 26.68
CA VAL A 205 -27.85 41.73 27.29
C VAL A 205 -27.86 42.32 28.70
N PHE A 206 -26.79 42.12 29.47
CA PHE A 206 -26.64 42.57 30.86
C PHE A 206 -25.33 43.34 31.05
N PRO A 207 -25.17 44.53 30.46
CA PRO A 207 -23.91 45.27 30.54
C PRO A 207 -23.51 45.61 31.99
N ASP A 208 -24.48 45.86 32.87
CA ASP A 208 -24.24 46.17 34.30
C ASP A 208 -23.62 45.00 35.08
N ALA A 209 -23.81 43.76 34.61
CA ALA A 209 -23.20 42.58 35.22
C ALA A 209 -21.71 42.42 34.87
N PHE A 210 -21.19 43.20 33.90
CA PHE A 210 -19.81 43.12 33.42
C PHE A 210 -19.09 44.47 33.60
N PRO A 211 -18.42 44.70 34.75
CA PRO A 211 -17.71 45.94 35.01
C PRO A 211 -16.61 46.17 33.96
N GLY A 212 -16.73 47.25 33.17
CA GLY A 212 -15.75 47.66 32.15
C GLY A 212 -16.25 47.64 30.69
N VAL A 213 -17.48 47.16 30.44
CA VAL A 213 -18.07 47.11 29.09
C VAL A 213 -18.93 48.37 28.87
N GLY A 214 -18.36 49.42 28.27
CA GLY A 214 -19.04 50.71 28.05
C GLY A 214 -20.03 50.76 26.86
N TRP A 215 -20.81 49.70 26.65
CA TRP A 215 -21.75 49.57 25.53
C TRP A 215 -23.19 49.64 26.04
N ASP A 216 -24.10 50.22 25.25
CA ASP A 216 -25.52 50.28 25.58
C ASP A 216 -26.15 48.87 25.60
N ALA A 217 -27.08 48.64 26.52
CA ALA A 217 -27.85 47.40 26.58
C ALA A 217 -28.64 47.17 25.28
N LEU A 218 -28.62 45.94 24.77
CA LEU A 218 -29.50 45.56 23.66
C LEU A 218 -30.96 45.54 24.13
N PRO A 219 -31.92 45.91 23.26
CA PRO A 219 -33.35 45.96 23.57
C PRO A 219 -33.94 44.55 23.65
N VAL A 220 -33.59 43.82 24.70
CA VAL A 220 -34.02 42.44 24.98
C VAL A 220 -34.67 42.37 26.35
N VAL A 221 -34.07 43.02 27.36
CA VAL A 221 -34.59 43.07 28.72
C VAL A 221 -35.74 44.06 28.78
N ASP A 222 -35.48 45.34 28.51
CA ASP A 222 -36.49 46.42 28.67
C ASP A 222 -37.78 46.11 27.91
N PRO A 223 -37.79 45.76 26.61
CA PRO A 223 -39.02 45.49 25.88
C PRO A 223 -39.86 44.35 26.44
N LEU A 224 -39.22 43.36 27.09
CA LEU A 224 -39.90 42.23 27.69
C LEU A 224 -40.55 42.63 29.02
N PHE A 225 -39.88 43.46 29.82
CA PHE A 225 -40.46 44.07 31.01
C PHE A 225 -41.60 45.04 30.64
N SER A 226 -41.41 45.89 29.63
CA SER A 226 -42.42 46.79 29.08
C SER A 226 -43.67 46.06 28.60
N LEU A 227 -43.50 44.94 27.91
CA LEU A 227 -44.62 44.10 27.46
C LEU A 227 -45.42 43.55 28.64
N VAL A 228 -44.73 43.13 29.71
CA VAL A 228 -45.37 42.66 30.94
C VAL A 228 -46.11 43.81 31.63
N VAL A 229 -45.52 45.01 31.75
CA VAL A 229 -46.19 46.21 32.30
C VAL A 229 -47.49 46.52 31.54
N LEU A 230 -47.44 46.50 30.21
CA LEU A 230 -48.59 46.75 29.34
C LEU A 230 -49.69 45.70 29.48
N LEU A 231 -49.32 44.42 29.67
CA LEU A 231 -50.26 43.32 29.87
C LEU A 231 -50.90 43.34 31.27
N THR A 232 -50.15 43.75 32.29
CA THR A 232 -50.60 43.73 33.69
C THR A 232 -51.18 45.05 34.17
N GLY A 233 -51.06 46.13 33.37
CA GLY A 233 -51.62 47.44 33.65
C GLY A 233 -50.88 48.24 34.73
N GLY A 234 -49.60 47.93 34.99
CA GLY A 234 -48.78 48.66 35.96
C GLY A 234 -47.54 47.91 36.47
N TYR A 235 -46.64 48.64 37.14
CA TYR A 235 -45.35 48.13 37.64
C TYR A 235 -45.42 47.32 38.94
N GLU A 236 -46.61 47.18 39.53
CA GLU A 236 -46.81 46.50 40.83
C GLU A 236 -46.34 45.03 40.82
N VAL A 237 -46.37 44.40 39.65
CA VAL A 237 -45.94 43.00 39.44
C VAL A 237 -44.43 42.81 39.68
N PHE A 238 -43.62 43.86 39.48
CA PHE A 238 -42.16 43.80 39.67
C PHE A 238 -41.70 44.06 41.11
N ARG A 239 -42.63 44.35 42.05
CA ARG A 239 -42.29 44.40 43.49
C ARG A 239 -41.91 43.02 44.04
N SER A 240 -42.36 41.95 43.40
CA SER A 240 -41.97 40.59 43.74
C SER A 240 -40.57 40.29 43.21
N VAL A 241 -39.59 40.24 44.12
CA VAL A 241 -38.19 39.86 43.81
C VAL A 241 -38.13 38.52 43.08
N LEU A 242 -38.95 37.54 43.52
CA LEU A 242 -38.99 36.22 42.90
C LEU A 242 -39.41 36.25 41.42
N LEU A 243 -40.39 37.10 41.06
CA LEU A 243 -40.87 37.21 39.69
C LEU A 243 -39.82 37.87 38.79
N THR A 244 -39.21 38.95 39.27
CA THR A 244 -38.14 39.67 38.58
C THR A 244 -36.92 38.77 38.36
N ASP A 245 -36.47 38.05 39.39
CA ASP A 245 -35.35 37.10 39.30
C ASP A 245 -35.66 35.91 38.38
N CYS A 246 -36.90 35.41 38.38
CA CYS A 246 -37.33 34.36 37.46
C CYS A 246 -37.30 34.85 36.01
N LEU A 247 -37.67 36.11 35.74
CA LEU A 247 -37.65 36.69 34.41
C LEU A 247 -36.21 36.87 33.90
N TYR A 248 -35.32 37.39 34.73
CA TYR A 248 -33.88 37.47 34.45
C TYR A 248 -33.26 36.08 34.22
N GLY A 249 -33.63 35.10 35.05
CA GLY A 249 -33.21 33.71 34.91
C GLY A 249 -33.67 33.09 33.59
N LEU A 250 -34.92 33.35 33.19
CA LEU A 250 -35.49 32.86 31.93
C LEU A 250 -34.77 33.46 30.71
N ILE A 251 -34.53 34.77 30.71
CA ILE A 251 -33.78 35.46 29.64
C ILE A 251 -32.37 34.87 29.53
N THR A 252 -31.69 34.70 30.66
CA THR A 252 -30.35 34.09 30.71
C THR A 252 -30.35 32.68 30.15
N LEU A 253 -31.34 31.86 30.50
CA LEU A 253 -31.45 30.48 30.00
C LEU A 253 -31.73 30.44 28.49
N LEU A 254 -32.59 31.32 27.97
CA LEU A 254 -32.87 31.44 26.54
C LEU A 254 -31.63 31.86 25.74
N VAL A 255 -30.80 32.76 26.28
CA VAL A 255 -29.53 33.16 25.65
C VAL A 255 -28.51 32.02 25.69
N LEU A 256 -28.40 31.28 26.80
CA LEU A 256 -27.45 30.18 26.95
C LEU A 256 -27.81 28.92 26.14
N TRP A 257 -29.10 28.67 25.93
CA TRP A 257 -29.61 27.46 25.27
C TRP A 257 -28.98 27.14 23.89
N PRO A 258 -28.92 28.07 22.91
CA PRO A 258 -28.31 27.79 21.61
C PRO A 258 -26.81 27.49 21.72
N PHE A 259 -26.09 28.17 22.61
CA PHE A 259 -24.66 27.93 22.83
C PHE A 259 -24.39 26.60 23.54
N ALA A 260 -25.23 26.20 24.50
CA ALA A 260 -25.15 24.90 25.14
C ALA A 260 -25.36 23.75 24.14
N ARG A 261 -26.28 23.92 23.19
CA ARG A 261 -26.55 22.97 22.10
C ARG A 261 -25.38 22.89 21.11
N ILE A 262 -24.83 24.03 20.69
CA ILE A 262 -23.69 24.09 19.77
C ILE A 262 -22.41 23.57 20.44
N GLY A 263 -22.17 23.90 21.70
CA GLY A 263 -20.99 23.52 22.49
C GLY A 263 -21.00 22.07 22.99
N GLY A 264 -22.14 21.38 22.94
CA GLY A 264 -22.27 19.99 23.38
C GLY A 264 -22.10 19.80 24.89
N TRP A 265 -22.38 20.83 25.70
CA TRP A 265 -22.08 20.85 27.13
C TRP A 265 -22.71 19.69 27.90
N TRP A 266 -23.93 19.27 27.53
CA TRP A 266 -24.61 18.13 28.16
C TRP A 266 -23.92 16.78 27.89
N ARG A 267 -23.39 16.57 26.67
CA ARG A 267 -22.64 15.35 26.34
C ARG A 267 -21.30 15.32 27.06
N TYR A 268 -20.58 16.45 27.04
CA TYR A 268 -19.31 16.60 27.74
C TYR A 268 -19.45 16.43 29.27
N ALA A 269 -20.50 17.01 29.87
CA ALA A 269 -20.79 16.86 31.29
C ALA A 269 -21.10 15.40 31.64
N ARG A 270 -21.86 14.68 30.81
CA ARG A 270 -22.18 13.27 31.01
C ARG A 270 -20.96 12.36 30.91
N GLU A 271 -20.09 12.61 29.93
CA GLU A 271 -18.81 11.89 29.78
C GLU A 271 -17.89 12.11 30.99
N ARG A 272 -17.84 13.35 31.52
CA ARG A 272 -17.08 13.66 32.74
C ARG A 272 -17.71 13.12 34.03
N LEU A 273 -19.04 13.11 34.13
CA LEU A 273 -19.76 12.52 35.25
C LEU A 273 -19.56 11.00 35.26
N ALA A 274 -19.63 10.34 34.11
CA ALA A 274 -19.33 8.92 33.96
C ALA A 274 -17.87 8.58 34.32
N ALA A 275 -16.91 9.43 33.90
CA ALA A 275 -15.50 9.28 34.27
C ALA A 275 -15.24 9.48 35.78
N ARG A 276 -16.06 10.29 36.46
CA ARG A 276 -15.95 10.53 37.92
C ARG A 276 -16.67 9.48 38.75
N SER A 277 -17.80 8.94 38.28
CA SER A 277 -18.48 7.83 38.95
C SER A 277 -17.73 6.49 38.81
N GLY A 278 -16.77 6.39 37.88
CA GLY A 278 -15.85 5.25 37.76
C GLY A 278 -14.63 5.30 38.70
N GLN A 279 -14.42 6.38 39.47
CA GLN A 279 -13.26 6.54 40.36
C GLN A 279 -13.58 6.36 41.86
N GLY A 280 -14.84 6.11 42.22
CA GLY A 280 -15.26 6.09 43.63
C GLY A 280 -16.14 4.90 43.97
N THR A 281 -15.56 3.70 44.08
CA THR A 281 -15.88 2.68 45.10
C THR A 281 -15.04 1.43 44.85
N GLY A 282 -14.18 1.10 45.83
CA GLY A 282 -13.45 -0.16 45.86
C GLY A 282 -14.40 -1.33 46.13
N GLY A 283 -14.15 -2.43 45.41
CA GLY A 283 -14.90 -3.68 45.52
C GLY A 283 -14.78 -4.48 44.23
N VAL A 284 -13.71 -5.26 44.10
CA VAL A 284 -13.49 -6.20 43.00
C VAL A 284 -14.55 -7.31 43.06
N PRO A 285 -15.24 -7.58 41.94
CA PRO A 285 -15.21 -8.94 41.43
C PRO A 285 -14.78 -8.94 39.96
N ASP A 286 -13.66 -9.62 39.73
CA ASP A 286 -13.25 -10.35 38.53
C ASP A 286 -13.90 -9.91 37.20
N GLN A 287 -13.50 -8.73 36.71
CA GLN A 287 -13.50 -8.47 35.28
C GLN A 287 -12.05 -8.59 34.81
N ALA A 288 -11.79 -9.66 34.04
CA ALA A 288 -10.52 -9.89 33.38
C ALA A 288 -10.01 -8.60 32.72
N PRO A 289 -8.76 -8.18 32.97
CA PRO A 289 -8.22 -6.98 32.36
C PRO A 289 -8.25 -7.14 30.83
N ALA A 290 -8.67 -6.08 30.13
CA ALA A 290 -8.56 -6.00 28.68
C ALA A 290 -7.14 -6.43 28.26
N PRO A 291 -6.98 -7.32 27.26
CA PRO A 291 -5.71 -7.96 26.98
C PRO A 291 -4.68 -6.89 26.64
N VAL A 292 -3.70 -6.74 27.52
CA VAL A 292 -2.46 -6.04 27.20
C VAL A 292 -1.85 -6.83 26.04
N GLN A 293 -1.88 -6.27 24.82
CA GLN A 293 -1.25 -6.90 23.66
C GLN A 293 0.24 -7.05 23.98
N ARG A 294 0.66 -8.27 24.30
CA ARG A 294 2.06 -8.58 24.58
C ARG A 294 2.86 -8.42 23.29
N PRO A 295 4.13 -7.99 23.37
CA PRO A 295 5.01 -7.94 22.20
C PRO A 295 5.06 -9.29 21.48
N ALA A 296 5.11 -9.27 20.15
CA ALA A 296 5.14 -10.47 19.33
C ALA A 296 6.39 -11.33 19.59
N ALA A 297 7.51 -10.71 19.98
CA ALA A 297 8.74 -11.38 20.42
C ALA A 297 8.55 -12.25 21.67
N GLN A 298 7.45 -12.09 22.40
CA GLN A 298 7.10 -12.89 23.57
C GLN A 298 6.23 -14.12 23.27
N TRP A 299 5.95 -14.37 21.98
CA TRP A 299 5.12 -15.47 21.48
C TRP A 299 3.79 -15.61 22.23
N PRO A 300 2.94 -14.55 22.28
CA PRO A 300 1.69 -14.57 23.05
C PRO A 300 0.78 -15.73 22.65
N GLU A 301 0.69 -16.04 21.36
CA GLU A 301 -0.13 -17.12 20.82
C GLU A 301 0.23 -18.50 21.41
N LEU A 302 1.52 -18.77 21.65
CA LEU A 302 1.97 -20.02 22.27
C LEU A 302 1.59 -20.04 23.76
N ARG A 303 1.72 -18.89 24.44
CA ARG A 303 1.35 -18.77 25.86
C ARG A 303 -0.15 -18.93 26.05
N ASP A 304 -0.95 -18.35 25.17
CA ASP A 304 -2.41 -18.42 25.23
C ASP A 304 -2.90 -19.85 24.94
N ALA A 305 -2.13 -20.64 24.19
CA ALA A 305 -2.33 -22.08 23.99
C ALA A 305 -1.72 -22.97 25.09
N GLY A 306 -1.26 -22.40 26.21
CA GLY A 306 -0.70 -23.13 27.36
C GLY A 306 0.73 -23.62 27.19
N GLN A 307 1.40 -23.31 26.08
CA GLN A 307 2.79 -23.72 25.79
C GLN A 307 3.81 -22.72 26.35
N HIS A 308 3.73 -22.45 27.65
CA HIS A 308 4.55 -21.41 28.31
C HIS A 308 6.04 -21.70 28.23
N GLN A 309 6.48 -22.95 28.44
CA GLN A 309 7.90 -23.32 28.40
C GLN A 309 8.53 -23.12 27.02
N ALA A 310 7.81 -23.51 25.95
CA ALA A 310 8.27 -23.29 24.58
C ALA A 310 8.33 -21.80 24.26
N ALA A 311 7.33 -21.01 24.71
CA ALA A 311 7.34 -19.56 24.53
C ALA A 311 8.51 -18.88 25.28
N ASP A 312 8.78 -19.27 26.53
CA ASP A 312 9.90 -18.74 27.32
C ASP A 312 11.25 -19.03 26.66
N LEU A 313 11.44 -20.25 26.15
CA LEU A 313 12.66 -20.64 25.44
C LEU A 313 12.86 -19.80 24.17
N LEU A 314 11.84 -19.74 23.29
CA LEU A 314 11.92 -18.98 22.04
C LEU A 314 12.10 -17.48 22.30
N SER A 315 11.41 -16.91 23.30
CA SER A 315 11.62 -15.52 23.71
C SER A 315 13.05 -15.29 24.18
N GLY A 316 13.61 -16.20 24.99
CA GLY A 316 15.00 -16.13 25.44
C GLY A 316 16.00 -16.20 24.28
N GLU A 317 15.73 -16.99 23.24
CA GLU A 317 16.58 -17.08 22.05
C GLU A 317 16.49 -15.86 21.14
N VAL A 318 15.30 -15.27 20.97
CA VAL A 318 15.12 -14.01 20.24
C VAL A 318 15.87 -12.87 20.92
N HIS A 319 15.68 -12.68 22.23
CA HIS A 319 16.37 -11.63 22.99
C HIS A 319 17.87 -11.91 23.14
N GLY A 320 18.26 -13.18 23.16
CA GLY A 320 19.65 -13.62 23.16
C GLY A 320 20.35 -13.54 21.79
N GLY A 321 19.66 -13.11 20.72
CA GLY A 321 20.23 -12.98 19.37
C GLY A 321 20.57 -14.32 18.71
N ARG A 322 20.01 -15.44 19.19
CA ARG A 322 20.26 -16.79 18.65
C ARG A 322 19.32 -17.15 17.50
N MET A 323 18.21 -16.43 17.32
CA MET A 323 17.25 -16.61 16.22
C MET A 323 17.39 -15.50 15.18
N THR A 324 17.29 -15.85 13.90
CA THR A 324 17.12 -14.92 12.78
C THR A 324 15.63 -14.66 12.51
N ASP A 325 15.34 -13.67 11.66
CA ASP A 325 13.98 -13.43 11.14
C ASP A 325 13.41 -14.65 10.39
N VAL A 326 14.24 -15.37 9.63
CA VAL A 326 13.90 -16.63 8.96
C VAL A 326 13.52 -17.72 9.96
N ASP A 327 14.27 -17.86 11.06
CA ASP A 327 13.94 -18.84 12.11
C ASP A 327 12.59 -18.51 12.76
N CYS A 328 12.33 -17.23 13.04
CA CYS A 328 11.06 -16.80 13.61
C CYS A 328 9.90 -17.08 12.66
N ALA A 329 10.04 -16.77 11.37
CA ALA A 329 9.02 -17.06 10.36
C ALA A 329 8.78 -18.56 10.19
N ARG A 330 9.85 -19.38 10.22
CA ARG A 330 9.78 -20.85 10.14
C ARG A 330 9.04 -21.45 11.34
N VAL A 331 9.38 -21.04 12.55
CA VAL A 331 8.73 -21.51 13.78
C VAL A 331 7.26 -21.06 13.82
N ARG A 332 6.95 -19.81 13.41
CA ARG A 332 5.57 -19.34 13.32
C ARG A 332 4.75 -20.13 12.29
N ARG A 333 5.32 -20.45 11.14
CA ARG A 333 4.66 -21.33 10.17
C ARG A 333 4.39 -22.74 10.72
N ALA A 334 5.38 -23.33 11.40
CA ALA A 334 5.20 -24.62 12.06
C ALA A 334 4.08 -24.55 13.13
N TRP A 335 4.00 -23.44 13.87
CA TRP A 335 2.93 -23.19 14.83
C TRP A 335 1.55 -23.10 14.18
N ASP A 336 1.40 -22.34 13.09
CA ASP A 336 0.13 -22.14 12.39
C ASP A 336 -0.48 -23.46 11.89
N THR A 337 0.37 -24.42 11.52
CA THR A 337 -0.06 -25.77 11.11
C THR A 337 -0.32 -26.72 12.27
N ALA A 338 0.33 -26.51 13.42
CA ALA A 338 0.23 -27.38 14.60
C ALA A 338 -0.91 -26.99 15.55
N ARG A 339 -1.27 -25.70 15.64
CA ARG A 339 -2.21 -25.17 16.66
C ARG A 339 -3.62 -25.77 16.62
N TYR A 340 -4.01 -26.38 15.50
CA TYR A 340 -5.35 -26.96 15.30
C TYR A 340 -5.43 -28.47 15.57
N ASP A 341 -4.30 -29.14 15.82
CA ASP A 341 -4.23 -30.60 16.02
C ASP A 341 -3.37 -30.90 17.25
N ALA A 342 -3.97 -31.52 18.28
CA ALA A 342 -3.30 -31.81 19.54
C ALA A 342 -2.04 -32.67 19.37
N THR A 343 -2.01 -33.59 18.39
CA THR A 343 -0.85 -34.46 18.14
C THR A 343 0.30 -33.66 17.52
N ARG A 344 -0.03 -32.77 16.56
CA ARG A 344 0.95 -31.87 15.95
C ARG A 344 1.46 -30.83 16.94
N LEU A 345 0.58 -30.35 17.83
CA LEU A 345 0.93 -29.43 18.90
C LEU A 345 1.95 -30.05 19.87
N ALA A 346 1.74 -31.31 20.30
CA ALA A 346 2.69 -32.01 21.14
C ALA A 346 4.06 -32.17 20.46
N ARG A 347 4.07 -32.57 19.18
CA ARG A 347 5.30 -32.68 18.38
C ARG A 347 6.00 -31.33 18.19
N PHE A 348 5.23 -30.25 18.00
CA PHE A 348 5.76 -28.89 17.89
C PHE A 348 6.50 -28.52 19.18
N THR A 349 5.85 -28.68 20.33
CA THR A 349 6.45 -28.36 21.63
C THR A 349 7.70 -29.20 21.89
N GLU A 350 7.67 -30.51 21.69
CA GLU A 350 8.83 -31.38 21.85
C GLU A 350 10.01 -30.94 20.96
N THR A 351 9.73 -30.62 19.70
CA THR A 351 10.76 -30.20 18.74
C THR A 351 11.38 -28.86 19.15
N VAL A 352 10.57 -27.89 19.58
CA VAL A 352 11.06 -26.59 20.05
C VAL A 352 11.89 -26.74 21.32
N LEU A 353 11.46 -27.56 22.29
CA LEU A 353 12.24 -27.78 23.52
C LEU A 353 13.57 -28.50 23.25
N ARG A 354 13.62 -29.40 22.26
CA ARG A 354 14.83 -30.14 21.90
C ARG A 354 15.81 -29.32 21.04
N GLN A 355 15.30 -28.55 20.08
CA GLN A 355 16.12 -27.92 19.02
C GLN A 355 16.17 -26.39 19.10
N GLY A 356 15.32 -25.76 19.92
CA GLY A 356 15.21 -24.31 20.07
C GLY A 356 15.13 -23.59 18.73
N ALA A 357 16.05 -22.67 18.49
CA ALA A 357 16.10 -21.81 17.32
C ALA A 357 16.28 -22.57 16.01
N ALA A 358 16.83 -23.79 16.08
CA ALA A 358 17.04 -24.67 14.93
C ALA A 358 15.83 -25.57 14.62
N ALA A 359 14.72 -25.44 15.34
CA ALA A 359 13.52 -26.24 15.09
C ALA A 359 13.06 -26.11 13.62
N TRP A 360 12.69 -27.26 13.04
CA TRP A 360 12.17 -27.38 11.67
C TRP A 360 13.11 -26.87 10.56
N LEU A 361 14.42 -26.92 10.80
CA LEU A 361 15.45 -26.49 9.84
C LEU A 361 15.21 -27.04 8.42
N HIS A 362 15.48 -26.21 7.42
CA HIS A 362 15.45 -26.63 6.02
C HIS A 362 16.47 -27.77 5.77
N PRO A 363 16.19 -28.74 4.87
CA PRO A 363 17.10 -29.86 4.58
C PRO A 363 18.52 -29.46 4.19
N SER A 364 18.71 -28.26 3.64
CA SER A 364 20.03 -27.71 3.29
C SER A 364 20.90 -27.32 4.49
N GLY A 365 20.37 -27.29 5.72
CA GLY A 365 21.12 -26.84 6.89
C GLY A 365 21.16 -25.32 7.08
N ALA A 366 20.76 -24.54 6.06
CA ALA A 366 20.91 -23.09 6.07
C ALA A 366 19.82 -22.41 6.92
N ARG A 367 20.22 -21.41 7.70
CA ARG A 367 19.32 -20.54 8.52
C ARG A 367 19.09 -19.17 7.89
N ASP A 368 19.88 -18.83 6.89
CA ASP A 368 19.80 -17.58 6.12
C ASP A 368 20.44 -17.77 4.74
N LEU A 369 20.23 -16.81 3.83
CA LEU A 369 20.96 -16.69 2.57
C LEU A 369 22.36 -16.07 2.81
N PRO A 370 23.37 -16.43 1.99
CA PRO A 370 24.72 -15.87 2.10
C PRO A 370 24.79 -14.35 1.90
N ALA A 371 23.89 -13.79 1.09
CA ALA A 371 23.79 -12.37 0.84
C ALA A 371 22.33 -11.99 0.59
N ARG A 372 21.92 -10.82 1.11
CA ARG A 372 20.63 -10.19 0.84
C ARG A 372 20.84 -8.81 0.23
N THR A 373 20.08 -8.49 -0.81
CA THR A 373 20.19 -7.25 -1.59
C THR A 373 18.97 -6.36 -1.45
N ALA A 374 17.79 -6.93 -1.20
CA ALA A 374 16.56 -6.18 -0.99
C ALA A 374 16.12 -6.19 0.48
N ARG A 375 15.18 -5.31 0.82
CA ARG A 375 14.51 -5.34 2.12
C ARG A 375 13.35 -6.34 2.07
N HIS A 376 13.37 -7.31 2.97
CA HIS A 376 12.36 -8.36 3.06
C HIS A 376 11.62 -8.28 4.39
N ASP A 377 10.34 -8.62 4.36
CA ASP A 377 9.59 -9.01 5.53
C ASP A 377 9.28 -10.50 5.42
N VAL A 378 10.17 -11.33 5.99
CA VAL A 378 10.07 -12.80 5.90
C VAL A 378 8.82 -13.34 6.61
N LEU A 379 8.25 -12.58 7.56
CA LEU A 379 7.05 -12.97 8.30
C LEU A 379 5.82 -13.03 7.40
N ASP A 380 5.56 -11.94 6.67
CA ASP A 380 4.47 -11.85 5.68
C ASP A 380 4.91 -12.39 4.30
N GLY A 381 6.21 -12.65 4.13
CA GLY A 381 6.83 -13.04 2.87
C GLY A 381 6.86 -11.92 1.82
N GLN A 382 6.86 -10.66 2.24
CA GLN A 382 6.89 -9.52 1.33
C GLN A 382 8.33 -9.14 0.96
N VAL A 383 8.56 -8.80 -0.30
CA VAL A 383 9.78 -8.12 -0.74
C VAL A 383 9.49 -6.70 -1.15
N ARG A 384 10.28 -5.74 -0.66
CA ARG A 384 10.22 -4.35 -1.11
C ARG A 384 11.03 -4.20 -2.40
N ILE A 385 10.35 -3.98 -3.51
CA ILE A 385 10.94 -3.72 -4.83
C ILE A 385 11.27 -2.24 -5.06
N GLY A 386 10.65 -1.34 -4.29
CA GLY A 386 10.81 0.09 -4.48
C GLY A 386 9.91 0.93 -3.57
N ARG A 387 9.56 2.12 -4.04
CA ARG A 387 8.66 3.05 -3.36
C ARG A 387 7.64 3.62 -4.34
N TRP A 388 6.37 3.62 -3.97
CA TRP A 388 5.32 4.27 -4.74
C TRP A 388 5.56 5.79 -4.75
N THR A 389 5.50 6.41 -5.93
CA THR A 389 5.78 7.84 -6.06
C THR A 389 4.64 8.69 -5.50
N ASP A 390 4.99 9.79 -4.85
CA ASP A 390 4.02 10.80 -4.40
C ASP A 390 3.68 11.74 -5.56
N ARG A 391 2.61 11.41 -6.29
CA ARG A 391 2.07 12.20 -7.41
C ARG A 391 0.57 12.40 -7.18
N ASP A 392 0.00 13.44 -7.80
CA ASP A 392 -1.42 13.77 -7.67
C ASP A 392 -2.36 12.60 -8.03
N ARG A 393 -1.98 11.77 -9.04
CA ARG A 393 -2.74 10.59 -9.46
C ARG A 393 -2.64 9.40 -8.48
N THR A 394 -1.73 9.43 -7.52
CA THR A 394 -1.49 8.33 -6.59
C THR A 394 -2.48 8.38 -5.41
N PRO A 395 -3.27 7.32 -5.15
CA PRO A 395 -4.18 7.30 -4.02
C PRO A 395 -3.43 7.44 -2.68
N THR A 396 -4.06 8.10 -1.70
CA THR A 396 -3.45 8.45 -0.41
C THR A 396 -2.71 7.29 0.28
N PRO A 397 -3.25 6.05 0.36
CA PRO A 397 -2.54 4.95 1.01
C PRO A 397 -1.19 4.60 0.37
N TYR A 398 -1.04 4.84 -0.93
CA TYR A 398 0.16 4.49 -1.69
C TYR A 398 1.20 5.61 -1.70
N ARG A 399 0.85 6.86 -1.38
CA ARG A 399 1.78 7.99 -1.48
C ARG A 399 3.02 7.80 -0.60
N GLY A 400 4.18 7.64 -1.23
CA GLY A 400 5.44 7.42 -0.54
C GLY A 400 5.50 6.11 0.26
N ALA A 401 4.57 5.18 0.05
CA ALA A 401 4.59 3.86 0.69
C ALA A 401 5.61 2.94 0.00
N GLY A 402 6.14 1.94 0.71
CA GLY A 402 6.99 0.94 0.07
C GLY A 402 6.19 0.10 -0.93
N ALA A 403 6.72 -0.11 -2.12
CA ALA A 403 6.12 -1.01 -3.11
C ALA A 403 6.61 -2.44 -2.85
N ALA A 404 5.68 -3.38 -2.70
CA ALA A 404 5.97 -4.74 -2.34
C ALA A 404 5.31 -5.78 -3.24
N LEU A 405 5.95 -6.95 -3.34
CA LEU A 405 5.37 -8.16 -3.89
C LEU A 405 5.34 -9.23 -2.82
N ASP A 406 4.26 -9.99 -2.78
CA ASP A 406 4.05 -11.11 -1.87
C ASP A 406 3.57 -12.34 -2.66
N PRO A 407 3.59 -13.54 -2.07
CA PRO A 407 3.15 -14.74 -2.77
C PRO A 407 1.67 -14.76 -3.17
N ASP A 408 0.79 -14.04 -2.48
CA ASP A 408 -0.62 -13.92 -2.88
C ASP A 408 -0.75 -13.09 -4.17
N ALA A 409 0.12 -12.12 -4.38
CA ALA A 409 0.27 -11.40 -5.65
C ALA A 409 0.93 -12.28 -6.73
N LEU A 410 2.05 -12.92 -6.41
CA LEU A 410 2.79 -13.77 -7.37
C LEU A 410 2.00 -15.01 -7.81
N ALA A 411 1.10 -15.53 -6.98
CA ALA A 411 0.18 -16.61 -7.35
C ALA A 411 -0.79 -16.21 -8.46
N THR A 412 -1.00 -14.92 -8.72
CA THR A 412 -1.72 -14.44 -9.91
C THR A 412 -0.84 -14.32 -11.15
N SER A 413 0.44 -14.68 -11.05
CA SER A 413 1.50 -14.48 -12.04
C SER A 413 1.80 -13.00 -12.34
N LEU A 414 3.05 -12.71 -12.67
CA LEU A 414 3.57 -11.37 -12.94
C LEU A 414 4.18 -11.31 -14.34
N LEU A 415 3.73 -10.36 -15.16
CA LEU A 415 4.35 -10.02 -16.44
C LEU A 415 5.11 -8.71 -16.32
N ALA A 416 6.42 -8.75 -16.58
CA ALA A 416 7.33 -7.62 -16.53
C ALA A 416 7.92 -7.35 -17.92
N VAL A 417 7.63 -6.19 -18.51
CA VAL A 417 8.09 -5.83 -19.85
C VAL A 417 8.96 -4.59 -19.81
N GLY A 418 10.09 -4.64 -20.50
CA GLY A 418 10.89 -3.46 -20.83
C GLY A 418 12.21 -3.82 -21.47
N PRO A 419 12.90 -2.87 -22.11
CA PRO A 419 14.11 -3.15 -22.88
C PRO A 419 15.25 -3.73 -22.03
N SER A 420 16.27 -4.28 -22.69
CA SER A 420 17.50 -4.68 -22.01
C SER A 420 18.14 -3.48 -21.30
N GLY A 421 18.69 -3.68 -20.11
CA GLY A 421 19.28 -2.60 -19.31
C GLY A 421 18.30 -1.72 -18.54
N SER A 422 16.97 -1.94 -18.64
CA SER A 422 15.98 -1.20 -17.83
C SER A 422 15.96 -1.56 -16.34
N GLY A 423 16.78 -2.52 -15.92
CA GLY A 423 16.92 -2.94 -14.53
C GLY A 423 15.99 -4.07 -14.08
N LYS A 424 15.29 -4.77 -15.00
CA LYS A 424 14.40 -5.91 -14.68
C LYS A 424 15.06 -6.94 -13.76
N THR A 425 16.23 -7.41 -14.14
CA THR A 425 16.95 -8.44 -13.38
C THR A 425 17.34 -7.94 -11.98
N GLN A 426 17.92 -6.74 -11.90
CA GLN A 426 18.44 -6.18 -10.65
C GLN A 426 17.35 -5.75 -9.67
N HIS A 427 16.27 -5.11 -10.15
CA HIS A 427 15.28 -4.45 -9.32
C HIS A 427 13.99 -5.27 -9.12
N LEU A 428 13.76 -6.31 -9.93
CA LEU A 428 12.59 -7.17 -9.81
C LEU A 428 12.97 -8.63 -9.62
N VAL A 429 13.63 -9.25 -10.62
CA VAL A 429 13.85 -10.70 -10.64
C VAL A 429 14.71 -11.15 -9.46
N ARG A 430 15.87 -10.52 -9.24
CA ARG A 430 16.76 -10.86 -8.13
C ARG A 430 16.09 -10.67 -6.76
N PRO A 431 15.45 -9.52 -6.43
CA PRO A 431 14.71 -9.38 -5.18
C PRO A 431 13.59 -10.42 -4.99
N VAL A 432 12.84 -10.74 -6.04
CA VAL A 432 11.78 -11.75 -5.99
C VAL A 432 12.35 -13.14 -5.73
N VAL A 433 13.39 -13.54 -6.46
CA VAL A 433 14.09 -14.83 -6.24
C VAL A 433 14.66 -14.91 -4.83
N GLU A 434 15.29 -13.83 -4.35
CA GLU A 434 15.85 -13.74 -2.99
C GLU A 434 14.75 -13.92 -1.92
N SER A 435 13.59 -13.28 -2.08
CA SER A 435 12.45 -13.40 -1.17
C SER A 435 11.84 -14.80 -1.15
N LEU A 436 11.65 -15.38 -2.34
CA LEU A 436 11.14 -16.74 -2.47
C LEU A 436 12.15 -17.76 -1.92
N ALA A 437 13.44 -17.52 -2.06
CA ALA A 437 14.49 -18.34 -1.47
C ALA A 437 14.52 -18.25 0.07
N LEU A 438 14.33 -17.05 0.64
CA LEU A 438 14.14 -16.89 2.09
C LEU A 438 12.89 -17.64 2.58
N ARG A 439 11.79 -17.56 1.83
CA ARG A 439 10.56 -18.30 2.15
C ARG A 439 10.69 -19.82 1.95
N ALA A 440 11.58 -20.27 1.07
CA ALA A 440 11.90 -21.69 0.94
C ALA A 440 12.63 -22.22 2.18
N LEU A 441 13.55 -21.44 2.77
CA LEU A 441 14.20 -21.78 4.04
C LEU A 441 13.23 -21.88 5.24
N THR A 442 12.05 -21.26 5.16
CA THR A 442 10.98 -21.42 6.16
C THR A 442 10.08 -22.63 5.89
N GLY A 443 10.31 -23.38 4.80
CA GLY A 443 9.44 -24.45 4.33
C GLY A 443 8.14 -23.95 3.68
N GLY A 444 8.10 -22.66 3.30
CA GLY A 444 6.92 -21.98 2.77
C GLY A 444 6.86 -21.84 1.26
N CYS A 445 7.96 -22.12 0.55
CA CYS A 445 8.05 -21.94 -0.90
C CYS A 445 8.99 -22.94 -1.56
N ALA A 446 8.76 -23.22 -2.84
CA ALA A 446 9.74 -23.75 -3.76
C ALA A 446 9.86 -22.78 -4.96
N VAL A 447 11.09 -22.43 -5.34
CA VAL A 447 11.39 -21.47 -6.41
C VAL A 447 12.32 -22.10 -7.44
N VAL A 448 11.97 -21.91 -8.71
CA VAL A 448 12.82 -22.25 -9.85
C VAL A 448 13.13 -20.96 -10.60
N ALA A 449 14.36 -20.51 -10.52
CA ALA A 449 14.83 -19.33 -11.23
C ALA A 449 15.58 -19.77 -12.49
N VAL A 450 15.10 -19.33 -13.65
CA VAL A 450 15.70 -19.61 -14.96
C VAL A 450 16.28 -18.30 -15.48
N CYS A 451 17.57 -18.31 -15.79
CA CYS A 451 18.26 -17.15 -16.32
C CYS A 451 19.34 -17.57 -17.33
N ALA A 452 19.84 -16.58 -18.05
CA ALA A 452 21.06 -16.73 -18.82
C ALA A 452 22.26 -17.09 -17.94
N ALA A 453 23.24 -17.78 -18.54
CA ALA A 453 24.52 -18.04 -17.91
C ALA A 453 25.22 -16.73 -17.51
N GLY A 454 25.69 -16.66 -16.26
CA GLY A 454 26.35 -15.47 -15.71
C GLY A 454 25.43 -14.37 -15.19
N THR A 455 24.10 -14.53 -15.28
CA THR A 455 23.16 -13.57 -14.68
C THR A 455 23.29 -13.54 -13.15
N PRO A 456 23.51 -12.37 -12.51
CA PRO A 456 23.80 -12.27 -11.08
C PRO A 456 22.54 -12.34 -10.20
N LEU A 457 21.86 -13.49 -10.16
CA LEU A 457 20.71 -13.73 -9.27
C LEU A 457 21.11 -13.97 -7.80
N GLY A 458 22.38 -14.31 -7.55
CA GLY A 458 22.91 -14.58 -6.21
C GLY A 458 24.06 -15.60 -6.26
N PRO A 459 24.81 -15.78 -5.17
CA PRO A 459 25.83 -16.83 -5.09
C PRO A 459 25.20 -18.23 -5.14
N ASP A 460 25.96 -19.23 -5.57
CA ASP A 460 25.49 -20.62 -5.69
C ASP A 460 24.93 -21.16 -4.36
N GLY A 461 25.53 -20.79 -3.23
CA GLY A 461 25.08 -21.18 -1.89
C GLY A 461 23.70 -20.64 -1.48
N SER A 462 23.09 -19.75 -2.27
CA SER A 462 21.70 -19.35 -2.10
C SER A 462 20.70 -20.39 -2.61
N PHE A 463 21.16 -21.39 -3.38
CA PHE A 463 20.33 -22.40 -4.03
C PHE A 463 20.71 -23.81 -3.55
N ASP A 464 19.72 -24.70 -3.50
CA ASP A 464 19.91 -26.12 -3.17
C ASP A 464 20.37 -26.91 -4.40
N VAL A 465 19.89 -26.50 -5.58
CA VAL A 465 20.23 -27.09 -6.88
C VAL A 465 20.60 -25.98 -7.84
N VAL A 466 21.78 -26.09 -8.45
CA VAL A 466 22.25 -25.22 -9.54
C VAL A 466 22.56 -26.11 -10.73
N VAL A 467 21.84 -25.89 -11.83
CA VAL A 467 22.02 -26.57 -13.11
C VAL A 467 22.59 -25.54 -14.09
N ARG A 468 23.78 -25.79 -14.64
CA ARG A 468 24.42 -24.96 -15.67
C ARG A 468 24.48 -25.73 -16.98
N ILE A 469 23.46 -25.55 -17.81
CA ILE A 469 23.32 -26.35 -19.03
C ILE A 469 24.41 -25.94 -20.03
N GLY A 470 25.23 -26.91 -20.44
CA GLY A 470 26.37 -26.69 -21.34
C GLY A 470 27.68 -26.29 -20.65
N ASP A 471 27.72 -26.22 -19.31
CA ASP A 471 28.94 -26.01 -18.53
C ASP A 471 29.38 -27.32 -17.87
N PRO A 472 30.57 -27.89 -18.21
CA PRO A 472 31.05 -29.13 -17.60
C PRO A 472 31.29 -29.03 -16.09
N ALA A 473 31.37 -27.81 -15.53
CA ALA A 473 31.45 -27.61 -14.08
C ALA A 473 30.09 -27.76 -13.36
N SER A 474 28.99 -28.01 -14.09
CA SER A 474 27.67 -28.21 -13.51
C SER A 474 27.63 -29.47 -12.64
N VAL A 475 27.24 -29.31 -11.37
CA VAL A 475 27.08 -30.43 -10.44
C VAL A 475 25.79 -31.23 -10.72
N HIS A 476 24.76 -30.54 -11.20
CA HIS A 476 23.46 -31.13 -11.49
C HIS A 476 23.14 -31.06 -12.99
N ASP A 477 22.39 -32.04 -13.46
CA ASP A 477 21.82 -32.07 -14.81
C ASP A 477 20.31 -31.78 -14.75
N LEU A 478 19.65 -31.52 -15.88
CA LEU A 478 18.20 -31.36 -15.98
C LEU A 478 17.58 -32.62 -16.58
N ASP A 479 16.60 -33.21 -15.89
CA ASP A 479 15.79 -34.28 -16.45
C ASP A 479 14.77 -33.72 -17.47
N PRO A 480 14.89 -34.04 -18.77
CA PRO A 480 13.93 -33.58 -19.77
C PRO A 480 12.53 -34.19 -19.59
N TYR A 481 12.39 -35.26 -18.80
CA TYR A 481 11.12 -35.96 -18.55
C TYR A 481 10.50 -35.64 -17.19
N ALA A 482 11.09 -34.74 -16.39
CA ALA A 482 10.60 -34.35 -15.07
C ALA A 482 10.14 -35.54 -14.19
N GLU A 483 10.89 -36.65 -14.23
CA GLU A 483 10.65 -37.91 -13.52
C GLU A 483 9.20 -38.38 -13.69
N SER A 484 8.60 -38.16 -14.86
CA SER A 484 7.25 -38.66 -15.13
C SER A 484 7.27 -40.17 -15.30
N GLU A 485 6.27 -40.82 -14.72
CA GLU A 485 5.99 -42.24 -14.98
C GLU A 485 4.94 -42.41 -16.08
N ASP A 486 4.40 -41.33 -16.64
CA ASP A 486 3.37 -41.39 -17.67
C ASP A 486 3.97 -40.94 -19.02
N PRO A 487 4.07 -41.85 -20.02
CA PRO A 487 4.55 -41.50 -21.35
C PRO A 487 3.74 -40.38 -22.01
N GLU A 488 2.44 -40.28 -21.74
CA GLU A 488 1.59 -39.23 -22.32
C GLU A 488 1.88 -37.87 -21.70
N GLU A 489 2.05 -37.80 -20.38
CA GLU A 489 2.46 -36.59 -19.69
C GLU A 489 3.84 -36.14 -20.18
N ALA A 490 4.78 -37.08 -20.26
CA ALA A 490 6.14 -36.84 -20.75
C ALA A 490 6.15 -36.27 -22.17
N ALA A 491 5.38 -36.89 -23.05
CA ALA A 491 5.22 -36.44 -24.41
C ALA A 491 4.54 -35.07 -24.53
N ALA A 492 3.58 -34.75 -23.65
CA ALA A 492 2.84 -33.51 -23.70
C ALA A 492 3.72 -32.28 -23.44
N PHE A 493 4.54 -32.29 -22.37
CA PHE A 493 5.43 -31.15 -22.13
C PHE A 493 6.64 -31.11 -23.09
N LEU A 494 7.09 -32.26 -23.61
CA LEU A 494 8.14 -32.27 -24.64
C LEU A 494 7.64 -31.70 -25.97
N ALA A 495 6.45 -32.08 -26.41
CA ALA A 495 5.82 -31.50 -27.59
C ALA A 495 5.64 -29.98 -27.43
N GLU A 496 5.15 -29.56 -26.27
CA GLU A 496 5.00 -28.13 -25.96
C GLU A 496 6.33 -27.39 -26.01
N GLY A 497 7.37 -27.94 -25.37
CA GLY A 497 8.73 -27.38 -25.36
C GLY A 497 9.35 -27.29 -26.75
N LEU A 498 9.29 -28.37 -27.53
CA LEU A 498 9.96 -28.49 -28.82
C LEU A 498 9.26 -27.72 -29.95
N VAL A 499 7.94 -27.86 -30.08
CA VAL A 499 7.19 -27.37 -31.26
C VAL A 499 6.04 -26.43 -30.91
N GLY A 500 5.83 -26.07 -29.64
CA GLY A 500 4.71 -25.21 -29.22
C GLY A 500 4.69 -23.78 -29.80
N ASP A 501 5.79 -23.32 -30.40
CA ASP A 501 5.89 -22.06 -31.15
C ASP A 501 5.59 -22.21 -32.65
N LEU A 502 5.61 -23.43 -33.18
CA LEU A 502 5.40 -23.69 -34.60
C LEU A 502 3.92 -23.72 -34.93
N GLY A 503 3.41 -22.65 -35.55
CA GLY A 503 2.00 -22.59 -35.98
C GLY A 503 1.61 -23.63 -37.04
N ALA A 504 2.59 -24.20 -37.76
CA ALA A 504 2.36 -25.22 -38.79
C ALA A 504 2.22 -26.64 -38.22
N VAL A 505 2.67 -26.90 -36.99
CA VAL A 505 2.70 -28.23 -36.38
C VAL A 505 1.68 -28.27 -35.24
N ASP A 506 0.74 -29.21 -35.31
CA ASP A 506 -0.21 -29.41 -34.20
C ASP A 506 0.51 -30.06 -33.01
N THR A 507 0.65 -29.31 -31.91
CA THR A 507 1.29 -29.78 -30.67
C THR A 507 0.62 -31.04 -30.10
N ARG A 508 -0.70 -31.21 -30.24
CA ARG A 508 -1.38 -32.43 -29.75
C ARG A 508 -0.95 -33.64 -30.55
N ARG A 509 -0.84 -33.50 -31.87
CA ARG A 509 -0.36 -34.56 -32.75
C ARG A 509 1.11 -34.87 -32.48
N ALA A 510 1.93 -33.86 -32.23
CA ALA A 510 3.32 -34.02 -31.81
C ALA A 510 3.44 -34.79 -30.48
N ALA A 511 2.60 -34.47 -29.50
CA ALA A 511 2.54 -35.21 -28.23
C ALA A 511 2.14 -36.67 -28.46
N THR A 512 1.15 -36.94 -29.31
CA THR A 512 0.79 -38.34 -29.65
C THR A 512 1.95 -39.08 -30.31
N ALA A 513 2.66 -38.47 -31.26
CA ALA A 513 3.80 -39.08 -31.93
C ALA A 513 4.94 -39.41 -30.95
N LEU A 514 5.22 -38.50 -30.00
CA LEU A 514 6.18 -38.74 -28.92
C LEU A 514 5.72 -39.87 -27.98
N ALA A 515 4.46 -39.87 -27.55
CA ALA A 515 3.92 -40.91 -26.65
C ALA A 515 4.03 -42.32 -27.26
N GLN A 516 3.77 -42.43 -28.57
CA GLN A 516 3.91 -43.68 -29.33
C GLN A 516 5.37 -44.19 -29.47
N LEU A 517 6.37 -43.39 -29.06
CA LEU A 517 7.77 -43.82 -28.95
C LEU A 517 8.17 -44.02 -27.48
N LEU A 518 7.81 -43.08 -26.60
CA LEU A 518 8.17 -43.10 -25.19
C LEU A 518 7.56 -44.29 -24.44
N GLY A 519 6.29 -44.61 -24.70
CA GLY A 519 5.59 -45.75 -24.07
C GLY A 519 6.24 -47.08 -24.42
N PRO A 520 6.35 -47.42 -25.72
CA PRO A 520 7.07 -48.61 -26.20
C PRO A 520 8.50 -48.73 -25.66
N TYR A 521 9.29 -47.65 -25.71
CA TYR A 521 10.67 -47.66 -25.22
C TYR A 521 10.74 -47.95 -23.72
N ARG A 522 9.89 -47.30 -22.92
CA ARG A 522 9.84 -47.52 -21.47
C ARG A 522 9.36 -48.92 -21.10
N ALA A 523 8.41 -49.50 -21.84
CA ALA A 523 7.95 -50.86 -21.61
C ALA A 523 9.09 -51.90 -21.77
N VAL A 524 10.00 -51.67 -22.74
CA VAL A 524 11.15 -52.55 -22.99
C VAL A 524 12.31 -52.28 -22.05
N HIS A 525 12.65 -51.01 -21.80
CA HIS A 525 13.87 -50.61 -21.11
C HIS A 525 13.69 -50.18 -19.66
N GLY A 526 12.44 -50.05 -19.18
CA GLY A 526 12.12 -49.56 -17.82
C GLY A 526 12.37 -48.07 -17.58
N ARG A 527 12.84 -47.34 -18.59
CA ARG A 527 13.18 -45.90 -18.56
C ARG A 527 12.85 -45.24 -19.89
N PHE A 528 12.79 -43.92 -19.92
CA PHE A 528 12.68 -43.17 -21.19
C PHE A 528 14.02 -43.14 -21.95
N PRO A 529 13.99 -42.95 -23.29
CA PRO A 529 15.21 -42.82 -24.09
C PRO A 529 15.98 -41.55 -23.68
N THR A 530 17.29 -41.49 -23.97
CA THR A 530 18.02 -40.21 -23.92
C THR A 530 17.60 -39.35 -25.12
N LEU A 531 17.82 -38.03 -25.07
CA LEU A 531 17.45 -37.14 -26.19
C LEU A 531 18.06 -37.54 -27.56
N PRO A 532 19.33 -37.99 -27.65
CA PRO A 532 19.90 -38.46 -28.92
C PRO A 532 19.17 -39.70 -29.46
N VAL A 533 18.89 -40.67 -28.60
CA VAL A 533 18.14 -41.89 -28.98
C VAL A 533 16.71 -41.54 -29.40
N LEU A 534 16.06 -40.60 -28.69
CA LEU A 534 14.73 -40.13 -29.07
C LEU A 534 14.74 -39.45 -30.45
N ARG A 535 15.78 -38.67 -30.76
CA ARG A 535 15.97 -38.05 -32.08
C ARG A 535 16.09 -39.11 -33.17
N GLU A 536 16.94 -40.12 -33.00
CA GLU A 536 17.12 -41.23 -33.96
C GLU A 536 15.79 -41.98 -34.21
N LEU A 537 15.02 -42.25 -33.15
CA LEU A 537 13.71 -42.89 -33.28
C LEU A 537 12.67 -42.02 -34.01
N LEU A 538 12.76 -40.70 -33.89
CA LEU A 538 11.88 -39.75 -34.58
C LEU A 538 12.25 -39.60 -36.07
N GLU A 539 13.54 -39.61 -36.38
CA GLU A 539 14.08 -39.61 -37.74
C GLU A 539 13.72 -40.89 -38.51
N GLY A 540 13.31 -41.93 -37.79
CA GLY A 540 12.82 -43.18 -38.37
C GLY A 540 13.92 -44.22 -38.56
N ASP A 541 14.94 -44.23 -37.70
CA ASP A 541 15.97 -45.27 -37.73
C ASP A 541 15.36 -46.68 -37.73
N GLU A 542 15.53 -47.40 -38.84
CA GLU A 542 14.94 -48.72 -39.06
C GLU A 542 15.52 -49.74 -38.06
N ALA A 543 16.78 -49.61 -37.68
CA ALA A 543 17.44 -50.50 -36.74
C ALA A 543 16.86 -50.35 -35.33
N GLY A 544 16.78 -49.13 -34.80
CA GLY A 544 16.22 -48.83 -33.49
C GLY A 544 14.73 -49.18 -33.38
N LEU A 545 13.93 -48.81 -34.38
CA LEU A 545 12.49 -49.17 -34.42
C LEU A 545 12.27 -50.67 -34.59
N GLY A 546 13.10 -51.33 -35.40
CA GLY A 546 13.10 -52.79 -35.58
C GLY A 546 13.40 -53.54 -34.28
N ALA A 547 14.47 -53.13 -33.58
CA ALA A 547 14.86 -53.71 -32.30
C ALA A 547 13.77 -53.54 -31.23
N LEU A 548 13.14 -52.36 -31.16
CA LEU A 548 12.06 -52.11 -30.20
C LEU A 548 10.83 -52.97 -30.48
N ARG A 549 10.47 -53.14 -31.76
CA ARG A 549 9.38 -54.00 -32.22
C ARG A 549 9.64 -55.48 -31.88
N GLU A 550 10.85 -55.96 -32.11
CA GLU A 550 11.24 -57.34 -31.79
C GLU A 550 11.25 -57.59 -30.27
N ALA A 551 11.78 -56.66 -29.48
CA ALA A 551 11.79 -56.75 -28.02
C ALA A 551 10.37 -56.79 -27.44
N LEU A 552 9.43 -55.99 -27.98
CA LEU A 552 8.02 -56.03 -27.59
C LEU A 552 7.32 -57.34 -28.01
N ALA A 553 7.76 -57.97 -29.09
CA ALA A 553 7.22 -59.25 -29.55
C ALA A 553 7.76 -60.45 -28.74
N GLY A 554 9.04 -60.42 -28.36
CA GLY A 554 9.69 -61.48 -27.58
C GLY A 554 9.37 -61.45 -26.08
N SER A 555 9.04 -60.27 -25.54
CA SER A 555 8.75 -60.07 -24.12
C SER A 555 7.25 -60.17 -23.89
N GLY A 556 6.75 -61.28 -23.34
CA GLY A 556 5.32 -61.50 -23.03
C GLY A 556 4.76 -60.66 -21.88
N GLY A 557 5.27 -59.44 -21.66
CA GLY A 557 4.89 -58.56 -20.56
C GLY A 557 3.46 -58.02 -20.67
N PRO A 558 2.78 -57.76 -19.54
CA PRO A 558 1.46 -57.12 -19.55
C PRO A 558 1.54 -55.76 -20.26
N GLY A 559 0.62 -55.49 -21.18
CA GLY A 559 0.57 -54.23 -21.94
C GLY A 559 1.48 -54.15 -23.18
N HIS A 560 2.40 -55.09 -23.39
CA HIS A 560 3.31 -55.07 -24.55
C HIS A 560 2.58 -55.18 -25.90
N ALA A 561 1.45 -55.88 -25.94
CA ALA A 561 0.61 -55.97 -27.13
C ALA A 561 -0.03 -54.62 -27.53
N VAL A 562 -0.33 -53.75 -26.54
CA VAL A 562 -0.84 -52.38 -26.78
C VAL A 562 0.30 -51.51 -27.28
N MET A 563 1.44 -51.53 -26.58
CA MET A 563 2.64 -50.76 -26.96
C MET A 563 3.13 -51.12 -28.37
N ARG A 564 3.04 -52.40 -28.76
CA ARG A 564 3.37 -52.82 -30.15
C ARG A 564 2.43 -52.18 -31.17
N ARG A 565 1.12 -52.11 -30.89
CA ARG A 565 0.15 -51.46 -31.78
C ARG A 565 0.40 -49.96 -31.91
N GLU A 566 0.80 -49.30 -30.82
CA GLU A 566 1.18 -47.88 -30.82
C GLU A 566 2.43 -47.63 -31.66
N LEU A 567 3.47 -48.46 -31.48
CA LEU A 567 4.70 -48.38 -32.28
C LEU A 567 4.43 -48.62 -33.78
N GLU A 568 3.63 -49.64 -34.10
CA GLU A 568 3.21 -49.90 -35.49
C GLU A 568 2.38 -48.76 -36.08
N ALA A 569 1.56 -48.08 -35.26
CA ALA A 569 0.83 -46.89 -35.69
C ALA A 569 1.78 -45.73 -36.01
N ARG A 570 2.81 -45.50 -35.19
CA ARG A 570 3.84 -44.50 -35.46
C ARG A 570 4.60 -44.79 -36.76
N ILE A 571 5.03 -46.04 -36.97
CA ILE A 571 5.73 -46.45 -38.20
C ILE A 571 4.87 -46.20 -39.45
N ARG A 572 3.57 -46.49 -39.40
CA ARG A 572 2.65 -46.20 -40.52
C ARG A 572 2.46 -44.69 -40.75
N GLN A 573 2.53 -43.87 -39.70
CA GLN A 573 2.38 -42.43 -39.80
C GLN A 573 3.62 -41.72 -40.33
N ALA A 574 4.80 -42.34 -40.24
CA ALA A 574 6.07 -41.75 -40.67
C ALA A 574 6.13 -41.37 -42.16
N THR A 575 5.29 -41.99 -42.99
CA THR A 575 5.19 -41.69 -44.43
C THR A 575 4.13 -40.63 -44.75
N SER A 576 3.44 -40.09 -43.74
CA SER A 576 2.41 -39.06 -43.91
C SER A 576 3.03 -37.68 -44.11
N PRO A 577 2.57 -36.86 -45.08
CA PRO A 577 3.04 -35.48 -45.24
C PRO A 577 2.78 -34.57 -44.03
N ALA A 578 1.88 -34.97 -43.13
CA ALA A 578 1.54 -34.23 -41.92
C ALA A 578 2.19 -34.84 -40.66
N ASP A 579 3.25 -35.62 -40.81
CA ASP A 579 4.01 -36.18 -39.69
C ASP A 579 4.73 -35.06 -38.91
N PRO A 580 4.48 -34.89 -37.59
CA PRO A 580 5.22 -33.94 -36.76
C PRO A 580 6.66 -34.38 -36.45
N ALA A 581 7.05 -35.64 -36.69
CA ALA A 581 8.32 -36.17 -36.22
C ALA A 581 9.58 -35.52 -36.82
N PRO A 582 9.65 -35.15 -38.12
CA PRO A 582 10.82 -34.44 -38.65
C PRO A 582 11.04 -33.10 -37.93
N ALA A 583 9.96 -32.33 -37.71
CA ALA A 583 10.05 -31.07 -36.97
C ALA A 583 10.48 -31.28 -35.50
N LEU A 584 10.05 -32.37 -34.86
CA LEU A 584 10.49 -32.73 -33.51
C LEU A 584 11.97 -33.12 -33.49
N ALA A 585 12.44 -33.92 -34.45
CA ALA A 585 13.83 -34.33 -34.58
C ALA A 585 14.75 -33.12 -34.82
N ASP A 586 14.36 -32.21 -35.72
CA ASP A 586 15.10 -30.96 -35.99
C ASP A 586 15.27 -30.11 -34.73
N ARG A 587 14.22 -30.02 -33.89
CA ARG A 587 14.27 -29.28 -32.63
C ARG A 587 15.11 -30.00 -31.57
N LEU A 588 15.06 -31.33 -31.51
CA LEU A 588 15.94 -32.12 -30.64
C LEU A 588 17.40 -32.05 -31.05
N ALA A 589 17.71 -31.90 -32.34
CA ALA A 589 19.08 -31.72 -32.84
C ALA A 589 19.76 -30.44 -32.32
N LEU A 590 18.99 -29.47 -31.82
CA LEU A 590 19.53 -28.29 -31.11
C LEU A 590 20.01 -28.63 -29.69
N LEU A 591 19.44 -29.67 -29.07
CA LEU A 591 19.79 -30.18 -27.74
C LEU A 591 20.78 -31.35 -27.79
N ASP A 592 20.95 -32.00 -28.94
CA ASP A 592 21.93 -33.07 -29.21
C ASP A 592 23.26 -32.53 -29.76
N ARG A 593 23.67 -31.33 -29.32
CA ARG A 593 24.95 -30.74 -29.72
C ARG A 593 26.07 -31.27 -28.81
N PRO A 594 27.34 -31.30 -29.27
CA PRO A 594 28.46 -31.74 -28.43
C PRO A 594 28.59 -31.00 -27.10
N ALA A 595 28.20 -29.73 -27.06
CA ALA A 595 28.15 -28.92 -25.84
C ALA A 595 27.20 -29.49 -24.76
N PHE A 596 26.22 -30.31 -25.15
CA PHE A 596 25.20 -30.90 -24.29
C PHE A 596 25.34 -32.43 -24.16
N ALA A 597 26.42 -33.02 -24.68
CA ALA A 597 26.57 -34.48 -24.78
C ALA A 597 26.51 -35.21 -23.42
N GLU A 598 26.90 -34.54 -22.33
CA GLU A 598 26.84 -35.10 -20.97
C GLU A 598 25.55 -34.73 -20.20
N PHE A 599 24.65 -33.96 -20.82
CA PHE A 599 23.41 -33.49 -20.21
C PHE A 599 22.19 -34.35 -20.62
N PHE A 600 21.05 -34.07 -20.00
CA PHE A 600 19.77 -34.73 -20.26
C PHE A 600 19.78 -36.25 -20.08
N GLY A 601 20.52 -36.73 -19.07
CA GLY A 601 20.62 -38.14 -18.71
C GLY A 601 21.55 -38.97 -19.60
N ALA A 602 22.34 -38.33 -20.47
CA ALA A 602 23.38 -39.00 -21.26
C ALA A 602 24.71 -39.17 -20.49
N GLY A 603 24.98 -38.31 -19.50
CA GLY A 603 26.17 -38.39 -18.65
C GLY A 603 26.10 -39.50 -17.59
N SER A 604 27.26 -40.03 -17.21
CA SER A 604 27.39 -41.06 -16.16
C SER A 604 27.73 -40.50 -14.77
N GLY A 605 28.04 -39.20 -14.66
CA GLY A 605 28.59 -38.58 -13.45
C GLY A 605 27.70 -37.54 -12.75
N THR A 606 26.70 -36.97 -13.42
CA THR A 606 25.85 -35.89 -12.90
C THR A 606 24.48 -36.42 -12.50
N ARG A 607 23.95 -35.96 -11.35
CA ARG A 607 22.60 -36.35 -10.89
C ARG A 607 21.56 -35.52 -11.65
N PRO A 608 20.63 -36.14 -12.40
CA PRO A 608 19.57 -35.40 -13.06
C PRO A 608 18.59 -34.86 -12.00
N PHE A 609 18.40 -33.55 -12.02
CA PHE A 609 17.38 -32.87 -11.26
C PHE A 609 16.06 -32.92 -12.02
N SER A 610 15.02 -33.43 -11.35
CA SER A 610 13.66 -33.42 -11.85
C SER A 610 12.88 -32.25 -11.28
N LEU A 611 12.18 -31.52 -12.16
CA LEU A 611 11.30 -30.43 -11.76
C LEU A 611 10.14 -30.90 -10.87
N ARG A 612 9.80 -32.20 -10.88
CA ARG A 612 8.79 -32.80 -10.00
C ARG A 612 9.14 -32.67 -8.52
N ALA A 613 10.43 -32.58 -8.17
CA ALA A 613 10.87 -32.36 -6.80
C ALA A 613 10.28 -31.07 -6.18
N VAL A 614 10.04 -30.04 -6.99
CA VAL A 614 9.41 -28.76 -6.57
C VAL A 614 8.00 -28.95 -6.05
N ALA A 615 7.28 -29.99 -6.53
CA ALA A 615 5.95 -30.29 -6.05
C ALA A 615 5.95 -30.92 -4.65
N HIS A 616 7.02 -31.60 -4.25
CA HIS A 616 7.06 -32.37 -3.00
C HIS A 616 7.90 -31.68 -1.92
N HIS A 617 8.85 -30.85 -2.31
CA HIS A 617 9.83 -30.26 -1.39
C HIS A 617 9.92 -28.73 -1.57
N PRO A 618 10.05 -27.96 -0.48
CA PRO A 618 10.47 -26.57 -0.55
C PRO A 618 11.92 -26.55 -1.03
N LEU A 619 12.17 -26.08 -2.25
CA LEU A 619 13.50 -26.11 -2.87
C LEU A 619 13.83 -24.77 -3.51
N ARG A 620 15.12 -24.46 -3.55
CA ARG A 620 15.67 -23.28 -4.24
C ARG A 620 16.50 -23.78 -5.41
N VAL A 621 15.99 -23.59 -6.63
CA VAL A 621 16.61 -24.11 -7.85
C VAL A 621 17.01 -22.95 -8.74
N ARG A 622 18.24 -22.97 -9.26
CA ARG A 622 18.68 -22.09 -10.34
C ARG A 622 19.05 -22.91 -11.57
N VAL A 623 18.48 -22.55 -12.72
CA VAL A 623 18.79 -23.12 -14.02
C VAL A 623 19.41 -22.02 -14.87
N GLU A 624 20.69 -22.18 -15.21
CA GLU A 624 21.43 -21.30 -16.11
C GLU A 624 21.39 -21.89 -17.52
N LEU A 625 20.92 -21.07 -18.46
CA LEU A 625 20.75 -21.42 -19.87
C LEU A 625 21.95 -20.96 -20.71
N PRO A 626 22.31 -21.71 -21.77
CA PRO A 626 23.45 -21.39 -22.63
C PRO A 626 23.13 -20.24 -23.60
N GLU A 627 23.80 -19.10 -23.47
CA GLU A 627 23.57 -17.96 -24.38
C GLU A 627 24.46 -17.97 -25.63
N HIS A 628 25.77 -18.20 -25.48
CA HIS A 628 26.73 -18.01 -26.57
C HIS A 628 26.56 -19.05 -27.68
N GLY A 629 25.88 -18.67 -28.77
CA GLY A 629 25.67 -19.51 -29.96
C GLY A 629 24.53 -20.54 -29.83
N HIS A 630 23.78 -20.53 -28.73
CA HIS A 630 22.75 -21.53 -28.41
C HIS A 630 21.39 -20.90 -28.02
N GLU A 631 21.07 -19.72 -28.55
CA GLU A 631 19.82 -19.01 -28.24
C GLU A 631 18.57 -19.85 -28.52
N ASP A 632 18.54 -20.58 -29.64
CA ASP A 632 17.39 -21.42 -29.99
C ASP A 632 17.20 -22.58 -29.01
N ALA A 633 18.30 -23.19 -28.55
CA ALA A 633 18.25 -24.22 -27.51
C ALA A 633 17.75 -23.63 -26.18
N SER A 634 18.20 -22.43 -25.82
CA SER A 634 17.70 -21.70 -24.65
C SER A 634 16.19 -21.46 -24.72
N ARG A 635 15.67 -20.98 -25.86
CA ARG A 635 14.21 -20.78 -26.05
C ARG A 635 13.42 -22.08 -25.88
N LEU A 636 13.92 -23.19 -26.43
CA LEU A 636 13.32 -24.52 -26.26
C LEU A 636 13.30 -24.94 -24.79
N LEU A 637 14.41 -24.75 -24.08
CA LEU A 637 14.54 -25.12 -22.66
C LEU A 637 13.66 -24.27 -21.75
N VAL A 638 13.58 -22.95 -21.95
CA VAL A 638 12.65 -22.09 -21.19
C VAL A 638 11.21 -22.59 -21.36
N ARG A 639 10.81 -22.90 -22.59
CA ARG A 639 9.46 -23.38 -22.90
C ARG A 639 9.20 -24.76 -22.29
N LEU A 640 10.16 -25.68 -22.37
CA LEU A 640 10.09 -26.99 -21.74
C LEU A 640 9.93 -26.85 -20.23
N LEU A 641 10.72 -26.01 -19.57
CA LEU A 641 10.63 -25.75 -18.13
C LEU A 641 9.29 -25.15 -17.73
N LEU A 642 8.73 -24.22 -18.53
CA LEU A 642 7.38 -23.69 -18.31
C LEU A 642 6.30 -24.77 -18.46
N ALA A 643 6.41 -25.61 -19.49
CA ALA A 643 5.48 -26.71 -19.74
C ALA A 643 5.54 -27.77 -18.62
N GLN A 644 6.74 -28.19 -18.22
CA GLN A 644 6.96 -29.11 -17.11
C GLN A 644 6.43 -28.50 -15.80
N PHE A 645 6.78 -27.25 -15.48
CA PHE A 645 6.35 -26.59 -14.24
C PHE A 645 4.84 -26.57 -14.12
N THR A 646 4.16 -26.10 -15.17
CA THR A 646 2.70 -26.00 -15.20
C THR A 646 1.99 -27.37 -15.19
N SER A 647 2.64 -28.44 -15.65
CA SER A 647 2.13 -29.81 -15.50
C SER A 647 2.30 -30.33 -14.07
N VAL A 648 3.51 -30.23 -13.53
CA VAL A 648 3.91 -30.73 -12.21
C VAL A 648 3.09 -30.07 -11.09
N VAL A 649 2.86 -28.75 -11.17
CA VAL A 649 2.07 -28.04 -10.16
C VAL A 649 0.58 -28.39 -10.22
N ARG A 650 0.07 -29.03 -11.28
CA ARG A 650 -1.32 -29.51 -11.32
C ARG A 650 -1.55 -30.77 -10.48
N ALA A 651 -0.53 -31.61 -10.33
CA ALA A 651 -0.70 -32.99 -9.88
C ALA A 651 -0.74 -33.19 -8.35
N GLY A 652 -0.36 -32.20 -7.55
CA GLY A 652 -0.13 -32.40 -6.11
C GLY A 652 -0.90 -31.45 -5.18
N GLU A 653 -1.38 -31.98 -4.06
CA GLU A 653 -1.78 -31.18 -2.89
C GLU A 653 -0.52 -30.67 -2.18
N ARG A 654 -0.19 -29.39 -2.40
CA ARG A 654 1.00 -28.76 -1.81
C ARG A 654 0.64 -27.86 -0.65
N GLN A 655 1.47 -27.92 0.38
CA GLN A 655 1.36 -27.01 1.54
C GLN A 655 2.21 -25.74 1.37
N HIS A 656 3.14 -25.73 0.40
CA HIS A 656 4.00 -24.60 0.07
C HIS A 656 3.63 -23.97 -1.27
N PHE A 657 4.01 -22.70 -1.43
CA PHE A 657 3.85 -21.95 -2.67
C PHE A 657 4.94 -22.34 -3.69
N ALA A 658 4.59 -22.57 -4.96
CA ALA A 658 5.57 -22.87 -6.01
C ALA A 658 5.66 -21.73 -7.03
N CYS A 659 6.88 -21.28 -7.36
CA CYS A 659 7.06 -20.19 -8.31
C CYS A 659 8.17 -20.48 -9.33
N LEU A 660 7.84 -20.29 -10.61
CA LEU A 660 8.81 -20.28 -11.70
C LEU A 660 9.10 -18.83 -12.08
N VAL A 661 10.37 -18.44 -12.05
CA VAL A 661 10.83 -17.11 -12.40
C VAL A 661 11.69 -17.21 -13.64
N LEU A 662 11.23 -16.60 -14.74
CA LEU A 662 11.94 -16.52 -16.01
C LEU A 662 12.49 -15.10 -16.17
N ASP A 663 13.81 -14.93 -16.06
CA ASP A 663 14.48 -13.62 -16.26
C ASP A 663 14.43 -13.17 -17.73
N ASP A 664 14.35 -14.14 -18.64
CA ASP A 664 14.01 -13.94 -20.04
C ASP A 664 13.01 -15.02 -20.48
N ALA A 665 11.78 -14.59 -20.77
CA ALA A 665 10.69 -15.46 -21.24
C ALA A 665 10.50 -15.40 -22.77
N THR A 666 11.42 -14.80 -23.52
CA THR A 666 11.35 -14.72 -24.98
C THR A 666 11.27 -16.14 -25.58
N GLY A 667 10.25 -16.39 -26.39
CA GLY A 667 10.01 -17.70 -27.02
C GLY A 667 9.42 -18.79 -26.11
N ALA A 668 9.09 -18.47 -24.85
CA ALA A 668 8.48 -19.41 -23.90
C ALA A 668 6.95 -19.47 -23.97
N VAL A 669 6.31 -18.36 -24.34
CA VAL A 669 4.85 -18.21 -24.29
C VAL A 669 4.21 -18.79 -25.55
N THR A 670 3.18 -19.60 -25.32
CA THR A 670 2.44 -20.39 -26.31
C THR A 670 0.94 -20.35 -25.98
N ALA A 671 0.10 -20.82 -26.89
CA ALA A 671 -1.34 -20.87 -26.64
C ALA A 671 -1.71 -21.79 -25.45
N ASP A 672 -1.00 -22.90 -25.25
CA ASP A 672 -1.29 -23.81 -24.14
C ASP A 672 -0.72 -23.32 -22.81
N SER A 673 0.48 -22.74 -22.79
CA SER A 673 1.06 -22.17 -21.58
C SER A 673 0.21 -21.02 -21.02
N VAL A 674 -0.36 -20.14 -21.85
CA VAL A 674 -1.28 -19.08 -21.40
C VAL A 674 -2.51 -19.67 -20.69
N ARG A 675 -3.12 -20.72 -21.26
CA ARG A 675 -4.26 -21.41 -20.63
C ARG A 675 -3.89 -22.08 -19.32
N ARG A 676 -2.66 -22.57 -19.19
CA ARG A 676 -2.15 -23.19 -17.96
C ARG A 676 -1.83 -22.16 -16.89
N ILE A 677 -1.23 -21.02 -17.27
CA ILE A 677 -0.92 -19.90 -16.36
C ILE A 677 -2.19 -19.42 -15.66
N GLN A 678 -3.32 -19.31 -16.37
CA GLN A 678 -4.62 -18.95 -15.79
C GLN A 678 -5.06 -19.85 -14.63
N ARG A 679 -4.64 -21.11 -14.61
CA ARG A 679 -5.04 -22.10 -13.60
C ARG A 679 -4.13 -22.11 -12.38
N LEU A 680 -2.96 -21.48 -12.44
CA LEU A 680 -1.96 -21.51 -11.37
C LEU A 680 -2.45 -20.85 -10.08
N ARG A 681 -3.30 -19.82 -10.20
CA ARG A 681 -3.94 -19.14 -9.07
C ARG A 681 -4.66 -20.10 -8.13
N ALA A 682 -5.34 -21.12 -8.67
CA ALA A 682 -6.06 -22.10 -7.88
C ALA A 682 -5.14 -23.20 -7.29
N GLN A 683 -3.90 -23.27 -7.75
CA GLN A 683 -2.93 -24.33 -7.40
C GLN A 683 -1.86 -23.85 -6.43
N ASN A 684 -2.02 -22.66 -5.83
CA ASN A 684 -1.02 -22.02 -4.98
C ASN A 684 0.36 -21.98 -5.69
N ALA A 685 0.35 -21.60 -6.97
CA ALA A 685 1.53 -21.50 -7.80
C ALA A 685 1.48 -20.23 -8.65
N GLY A 686 2.63 -19.77 -9.14
CA GLY A 686 2.71 -18.56 -9.96
C GLY A 686 3.93 -18.53 -10.87
N VAL A 687 3.87 -17.73 -11.92
CA VAL A 687 5.01 -17.52 -12.83
C VAL A 687 5.35 -16.04 -12.91
N VAL A 688 6.64 -15.72 -12.89
CA VAL A 688 7.16 -14.38 -13.19
C VAL A 688 7.81 -14.43 -14.57
N LEU A 689 7.25 -13.69 -15.52
CA LEU A 689 7.70 -13.60 -16.90
C LEU A 689 8.34 -12.23 -17.13
N ALA A 690 9.66 -12.18 -17.29
CA ALA A 690 10.34 -10.98 -17.76
C ALA A 690 10.54 -11.04 -19.28
N LEU A 691 10.16 -9.98 -19.98
CA LEU A 691 10.28 -9.85 -21.43
C LEU A 691 10.98 -8.55 -21.79
N ARG A 692 11.67 -8.56 -22.93
CA ARG A 692 12.27 -7.37 -23.52
C ARG A 692 11.19 -6.49 -24.18
N THR A 693 10.30 -7.14 -24.92
CA THR A 693 9.15 -6.54 -25.60
C THR A 693 8.02 -7.57 -25.68
N VAL A 694 6.78 -7.11 -25.78
CA VAL A 694 5.63 -7.99 -26.05
C VAL A 694 5.68 -8.50 -27.51
N GLY A 695 6.39 -7.78 -28.38
CA GLY A 695 6.60 -8.16 -29.79
C GLY A 695 7.27 -9.52 -30.00
N ASP A 696 7.98 -10.03 -28.98
CA ASP A 696 8.60 -11.37 -29.00
C ASP A 696 7.57 -12.51 -28.91
N ILE A 697 6.30 -12.19 -28.65
CA ILE A 697 5.19 -13.13 -28.55
C ILE A 697 4.30 -12.97 -29.80
N PRO A 698 3.74 -14.07 -30.36
CA PRO A 698 2.74 -13.97 -31.41
C PRO A 698 1.57 -13.03 -31.05
N GLU A 699 1.17 -12.17 -31.98
CA GLU A 699 0.17 -11.11 -31.73
C GLU A 699 -1.17 -11.66 -31.21
N ALA A 700 -1.58 -12.83 -31.70
CA ALA A 700 -2.80 -13.52 -31.27
C ALA A 700 -2.82 -13.86 -29.75
N LEU A 701 -1.65 -13.92 -29.11
CA LEU A 701 -1.51 -14.27 -27.69
C LEU A 701 -1.38 -13.05 -26.78
N HIS A 702 -1.24 -11.83 -27.32
CA HIS A 702 -1.04 -10.61 -26.51
C HIS A 702 -2.21 -10.41 -25.53
N GLY A 703 -3.44 -10.32 -26.05
CA GLY A 703 -4.65 -10.17 -25.23
C GLY A 703 -4.84 -11.30 -24.21
N PRO A 704 -4.82 -12.58 -24.63
CA PRO A 704 -4.91 -13.73 -23.73
C PRO A 704 -3.85 -13.74 -22.61
N LEU A 705 -2.59 -13.37 -22.92
CA LEU A 705 -1.53 -13.30 -21.92
C LEU A 705 -1.82 -12.23 -20.85
N TYR A 706 -2.22 -11.03 -21.27
CA TYR A 706 -2.58 -9.98 -20.32
C TYR A 706 -3.78 -10.37 -19.45
N GLY A 707 -4.73 -11.12 -19.99
CA GLY A 707 -5.84 -11.69 -19.21
C GLY A 707 -5.45 -12.85 -18.30
N ALA A 708 -4.35 -13.54 -18.58
CA ALA A 708 -3.87 -14.69 -17.81
C ALA A 708 -3.10 -14.30 -16.53
N VAL A 709 -2.47 -13.14 -16.53
CA VAL A 709 -1.68 -12.62 -15.39
C VAL A 709 -2.47 -11.58 -14.61
N GLY A 710 -2.36 -11.61 -13.28
CA GLY A 710 -2.96 -10.62 -12.40
C GLY A 710 -2.05 -9.42 -12.13
N CYS A 711 -0.75 -9.63 -12.08
CA CYS A 711 0.23 -8.56 -11.87
C CYS A 711 0.91 -8.18 -13.19
N ARG A 712 1.07 -6.87 -13.42
CA ARG A 712 1.59 -6.31 -14.66
C ARG A 712 2.54 -5.17 -14.36
N MET A 713 3.72 -5.18 -14.97
CA MET A 713 4.77 -4.20 -14.74
C MET A 713 5.39 -3.75 -16.06
N ALA A 714 5.33 -2.44 -16.33
CA ALA A 714 5.97 -1.81 -17.48
C ALA A 714 7.16 -0.98 -17.00
N PHE A 715 8.36 -1.32 -17.44
CA PHE A 715 9.58 -0.59 -17.09
C PHE A 715 9.78 0.65 -17.97
N SER A 716 10.62 1.57 -17.52
CA SER A 716 11.03 2.72 -18.33
C SER A 716 11.63 2.29 -19.67
N GLY A 717 11.26 3.00 -20.75
CA GLY A 717 11.80 2.77 -22.09
C GLY A 717 11.05 1.72 -22.93
N VAL A 718 9.86 1.30 -22.50
CA VAL A 718 8.95 0.51 -23.37
C VAL A 718 8.59 1.28 -24.63
N THR A 719 8.37 0.57 -25.73
CA THR A 719 7.91 1.19 -26.98
C THR A 719 6.46 1.66 -26.85
N THR A 720 6.03 2.59 -27.72
CA THR A 720 4.61 2.99 -27.80
C THR A 720 3.71 1.81 -28.18
N TRP A 721 4.22 0.86 -28.97
CA TRP A 721 3.53 -0.38 -29.30
C TRP A 721 3.28 -1.24 -28.05
N ASP A 722 4.33 -1.52 -27.27
CA ASP A 722 4.20 -2.25 -26.00
C ASP A 722 3.29 -1.50 -25.02
N GLY A 723 3.46 -0.18 -24.90
CA GLY A 723 2.66 0.71 -24.07
C GLY A 723 1.17 0.68 -24.42
N SER A 724 0.82 0.57 -25.70
CA SER A 724 -0.59 0.47 -26.14
C SER A 724 -1.30 -0.77 -25.59
N ARG A 725 -0.59 -1.90 -25.48
CA ARG A 725 -1.15 -3.15 -24.94
C ARG A 725 -1.36 -3.05 -23.42
N PHE A 726 -0.45 -2.38 -22.71
CA PHE A 726 -0.62 -2.08 -21.29
C PHE A 726 -1.78 -1.12 -21.03
N ALA A 727 -1.89 -0.04 -21.80
CA ALA A 727 -2.97 0.93 -21.72
C ALA A 727 -4.34 0.24 -21.90
N GLN A 728 -4.46 -0.62 -22.92
CA GLN A 728 -5.66 -1.42 -23.16
C GLN A 728 -5.96 -2.38 -22.00
N ALA A 729 -4.95 -3.04 -21.44
CA ALA A 729 -5.13 -4.02 -20.35
C ALA A 729 -5.50 -3.37 -19.01
N TRP A 730 -5.00 -2.16 -18.72
CA TRP A 730 -5.34 -1.42 -17.51
C TRP A 730 -6.64 -0.63 -17.61
N GLY A 731 -7.09 -0.37 -18.84
CA GLY A 731 -8.35 0.29 -19.14
C GLY A 731 -8.38 1.77 -18.75
N THR A 732 -9.60 2.27 -18.63
CA THR A 732 -9.92 3.68 -18.45
C THR A 732 -10.40 3.98 -17.05
N GLU A 733 -10.28 5.25 -16.65
CA GLU A 733 -10.78 5.80 -15.40
C GLU A 733 -11.52 7.10 -15.66
N TRP A 734 -12.59 7.31 -14.91
CA TRP A 734 -13.36 8.55 -14.95
C TRP A 734 -12.62 9.64 -14.18
N VAL A 735 -12.01 10.57 -14.91
CA VAL A 735 -11.32 11.73 -14.32
C VAL A 735 -12.23 12.95 -14.42
N GLU A 736 -12.36 13.68 -13.31
CA GLU A 736 -13.05 14.97 -13.28
C GLU A 736 -12.13 16.05 -13.85
N THR A 737 -12.33 16.39 -15.12
CA THR A 737 -11.61 17.49 -15.76
C THR A 737 -12.33 18.80 -15.44
N ARG A 738 -11.59 19.74 -14.85
CA ARG A 738 -12.08 21.06 -14.51
C ARG A 738 -11.80 22.02 -15.67
N ASP A 739 -12.80 22.25 -16.52
CA ASP A 739 -12.71 23.28 -17.56
C ASP A 739 -13.11 24.63 -16.96
N VAL A 740 -12.14 25.54 -16.85
CA VAL A 740 -12.37 26.90 -16.37
C VAL A 740 -12.63 27.81 -17.57
N ALA A 741 -13.91 27.99 -17.89
CA ALA A 741 -14.32 28.92 -18.92
C ALA A 741 -14.53 30.30 -18.32
N LYS A 742 -13.65 31.26 -18.65
CA LYS A 742 -13.80 32.65 -18.21
C LYS A 742 -14.85 33.35 -19.06
N HIS A 743 -16.09 33.45 -18.56
CA HIS A 743 -17.12 34.25 -19.20
C HIS A 743 -17.18 35.64 -18.55
N THR A 744 -16.99 36.69 -19.35
CA THR A 744 -17.27 38.07 -18.94
C THR A 744 -18.78 38.26 -18.93
N VAL A 745 -19.39 38.31 -17.74
CA VAL A 745 -20.82 38.56 -17.59
C VAL A 745 -21.10 40.02 -17.94
N PHE A 746 -21.73 40.26 -19.09
CA PHE A 746 -22.49 41.48 -19.33
C PHE A 746 -23.84 41.33 -18.63
N ALA A 747 -24.03 42.03 -17.51
CA ALA A 747 -25.29 42.04 -16.78
C ALA A 747 -26.24 43.06 -17.42
N ASP A 748 -27.34 42.59 -18.02
CA ASP A 748 -28.36 43.39 -18.71
C ASP A 748 -29.41 44.05 -17.77
N GLN A 749 -29.09 44.24 -16.49
CA GLN A 749 -29.98 44.90 -15.53
C GLN A 749 -29.36 46.16 -14.91
N PRO A 750 -30.08 47.31 -14.93
CA PRO A 750 -29.51 48.62 -14.56
C PRO A 750 -29.10 48.73 -13.08
N MET A 751 -29.79 48.02 -12.17
CA MET A 751 -29.51 48.11 -10.73
C MET A 751 -28.23 47.34 -10.33
N THR A 752 -27.94 46.22 -10.98
CA THR A 752 -26.72 45.43 -10.78
C THR A 752 -25.49 46.17 -11.29
N ARG A 753 -25.63 46.97 -12.35
CA ARG A 753 -24.56 47.79 -12.94
C ARG A 753 -24.05 48.86 -11.97
N ALA A 754 -24.93 49.48 -11.18
CA ALA A 754 -24.55 50.46 -10.17
C ALA A 754 -23.77 49.84 -8.99
N ILE A 755 -24.20 48.66 -8.53
CA ILE A 755 -23.53 47.92 -7.45
C ILE A 755 -22.16 47.40 -7.92
N HIS A 756 -22.07 46.94 -9.17
CA HIS A 756 -20.79 46.52 -9.76
C HIS A 756 -19.85 47.68 -10.04
N ALA A 757 -20.36 48.86 -10.42
CA ALA A 757 -19.56 50.06 -10.63
C ALA A 757 -18.98 50.59 -9.30
N LEU A 758 -19.78 50.64 -8.24
CA LEU A 758 -19.33 51.07 -6.91
C LEU A 758 -18.29 50.10 -6.33
N ARG A 759 -18.48 48.79 -6.54
CA ARG A 759 -17.52 47.76 -6.07
C ARG A 759 -16.21 47.75 -6.87
N LYS A 760 -16.27 47.97 -8.19
CA LYS A 760 -15.09 48.04 -9.08
C LYS A 760 -14.21 49.26 -8.76
N LEU A 761 -14.82 50.38 -8.38
CA LEU A 761 -14.13 51.59 -7.93
C LEU A 761 -13.35 51.39 -6.62
N VAL A 762 -13.82 50.51 -5.74
CA VAL A 762 -13.18 50.27 -4.44
C VAL A 762 -12.10 49.17 -4.49
N THR A 763 -12.17 48.23 -5.43
CA THR A 763 -11.32 47.01 -5.39
C THR A 763 -10.37 46.82 -6.58
N GLY A 764 -10.44 47.64 -7.63
CA GLY A 764 -9.43 47.69 -8.71
C GLY A 764 -9.28 46.44 -9.58
N LYS A 765 -10.05 45.36 -9.37
CA LYS A 765 -10.03 44.15 -10.19
C LYS A 765 -11.41 43.87 -10.81
N ALA A 766 -11.43 43.63 -12.12
CA ALA A 766 -12.63 43.22 -12.84
C ALA A 766 -13.06 41.82 -12.39
N VAL A 767 -14.33 41.67 -12.01
CA VAL A 767 -14.94 40.40 -11.61
C VAL A 767 -15.04 39.51 -12.85
N THR A 768 -14.13 38.55 -12.98
CA THR A 768 -14.33 37.39 -13.85
C THR A 768 -14.95 36.31 -12.98
N THR A 769 -16.19 35.95 -13.25
CA THR A 769 -16.79 34.74 -12.69
C THR A 769 -16.22 33.57 -13.46
N ASP A 770 -15.30 32.83 -12.84
CA ASP A 770 -14.80 31.56 -13.37
C ASP A 770 -15.98 30.58 -13.41
N ALA A 771 -16.53 30.31 -14.60
CA ALA A 771 -17.47 29.22 -14.77
C ALA A 771 -16.64 27.93 -14.79
N VAL A 772 -16.65 27.25 -13.65
CA VAL A 772 -15.97 25.98 -13.47
C VAL A 772 -16.93 24.88 -13.91
N THR A 773 -16.74 24.37 -15.12
CA THR A 773 -17.47 23.19 -15.58
C THR A 773 -16.65 21.97 -15.23
N ILE A 774 -17.15 21.17 -14.30
CA ILE A 774 -16.55 19.87 -13.99
C ILE A 774 -17.13 18.87 -14.99
N ARG A 775 -16.33 18.41 -15.94
CA ARG A 775 -16.70 17.38 -16.90
C ARG A 775 -16.02 16.08 -16.50
N LYS A 776 -16.81 15.02 -16.29
CA LYS A 776 -16.28 13.66 -16.16
C LYS A 776 -15.89 13.17 -17.54
N VAL A 777 -14.60 12.92 -17.75
CA VAL A 777 -14.07 12.37 -18.99
C VAL A 777 -13.43 11.03 -18.66
N GLU A 778 -13.78 10.01 -19.44
CA GLU A 778 -13.13 8.72 -19.39
C GLU A 778 -11.75 8.85 -20.05
N ARG A 779 -10.68 8.61 -19.28
CA ARG A 779 -9.28 8.70 -19.75
C ARG A 779 -8.56 7.42 -19.41
N GLU A 780 -7.67 6.95 -20.28
CA GLU A 780 -6.76 5.84 -19.96
C GLU A 780 -6.00 6.16 -18.67
N ARG A 781 -5.86 5.16 -17.78
CA ARG A 781 -5.11 5.34 -16.52
C ARG A 781 -3.66 5.75 -16.80
N TRP A 782 -3.11 5.15 -17.85
CA TRP A 782 -1.81 5.47 -18.46
C TRP A 782 -1.95 5.33 -19.97
N SER A 783 -1.60 6.39 -20.71
CA SER A 783 -1.56 6.29 -22.17
C SER A 783 -0.29 5.61 -22.67
N ALA A 784 -0.34 5.09 -23.90
CA ALA A 784 0.82 4.48 -24.55
C ALA A 784 2.03 5.44 -24.62
N SER A 785 1.77 6.73 -24.89
CA SER A 785 2.80 7.77 -24.95
C SER A 785 3.36 8.12 -23.57
N GLU A 786 2.49 8.17 -22.54
CA GLU A 786 2.92 8.38 -21.14
C GLU A 786 3.87 7.24 -20.71
N LEU A 787 3.56 5.99 -21.05
CA LEU A 787 4.41 4.84 -20.73
C LEU A 787 5.75 4.85 -21.47
N ALA A 788 5.75 5.24 -22.74
CA ALA A 788 6.97 5.26 -23.55
C ALA A 788 7.92 6.42 -23.23
N HIS A 789 7.38 7.59 -22.85
CA HIS A 789 8.15 8.83 -22.75
C HIS A 789 8.17 9.49 -21.38
N GLU A 790 7.16 9.27 -20.51
CA GLU A 790 7.07 9.96 -19.22
C GLU A 790 7.56 9.12 -18.03
N VAL A 791 7.77 7.81 -18.21
CA VAL A 791 8.31 6.92 -17.15
C VAL A 791 9.82 7.17 -17.00
N PRO A 792 10.29 7.73 -15.87
CA PRO A 792 11.70 8.05 -15.69
C PRO A 792 12.57 6.79 -15.61
N ALA A 793 13.85 6.91 -15.96
CA ALA A 793 14.79 5.81 -15.82
C ALA A 793 14.86 5.31 -14.36
N GLY A 794 14.89 3.99 -14.17
CA GLY A 794 14.85 3.36 -12.84
C GLY A 794 13.47 3.41 -12.17
N HIS A 795 12.42 3.78 -12.91
CA HIS A 795 11.04 3.62 -12.48
C HIS A 795 10.31 2.57 -13.33
N ALA A 796 9.21 2.09 -12.81
CA ALA A 796 8.28 1.23 -13.53
C ALA A 796 6.84 1.51 -13.10
N VAL A 797 5.88 1.28 -13.99
CA VAL A 797 4.46 1.30 -13.63
C VAL A 797 4.05 -0.12 -13.26
N LEU A 798 3.57 -0.29 -12.03
CA LEU A 798 3.18 -1.59 -11.47
C LEU A 798 1.70 -1.58 -11.13
N SER A 799 1.01 -2.65 -11.52
CA SER A 799 -0.33 -2.99 -11.09
C SER A 799 -0.31 -4.39 -10.46
N VAL A 800 -0.94 -4.52 -9.30
CA VAL A 800 -0.91 -5.74 -8.49
C VAL A 800 -2.33 -6.26 -8.31
N ALA A 801 -2.53 -7.57 -8.46
CA ALA A 801 -3.76 -8.24 -8.08
C ALA A 801 -3.44 -9.42 -7.18
N THR A 802 -4.27 -9.69 -6.18
CA THR A 802 -4.06 -10.81 -5.26
C THR A 802 -5.04 -11.95 -5.53
N VAL A 803 -4.74 -13.15 -5.01
CA VAL A 803 -5.66 -14.29 -5.06
C VAL A 803 -7.01 -14.03 -4.40
N ARG A 804 -7.12 -13.02 -3.53
CA ARG A 804 -8.37 -12.62 -2.86
C ARG A 804 -9.24 -11.69 -3.71
N GLY A 805 -8.75 -11.25 -4.86
CA GLY A 805 -9.46 -10.32 -5.74
C GLY A 805 -9.24 -8.85 -5.39
N GLU A 806 -8.37 -8.55 -4.43
CA GLU A 806 -7.93 -7.18 -4.16
C GLU A 806 -6.99 -6.71 -5.28
N HIS A 807 -7.05 -5.42 -5.61
CA HIS A 807 -6.31 -4.84 -6.72
C HIS A 807 -5.70 -3.49 -6.38
N ALA A 808 -4.45 -3.29 -6.80
CA ALA A 808 -3.77 -2.01 -6.83
C ALA A 808 -3.78 -1.47 -8.28
N PRO A 809 -4.25 -0.23 -8.51
CA PRO A 809 -4.25 0.37 -9.82
C PRO A 809 -2.80 0.50 -10.37
N PRO A 810 -2.62 0.69 -11.68
CA PRO A 810 -1.30 0.95 -12.26
C PRO A 810 -0.71 2.26 -11.71
N LEU A 811 0.30 2.14 -10.86
CA LEU A 811 0.95 3.26 -10.20
C LEU A 811 2.46 3.25 -10.48
N LEU A 812 3.06 4.43 -10.47
CA LEU A 812 4.49 4.58 -10.69
C LEU A 812 5.28 4.21 -9.42
N VAL A 813 6.27 3.35 -9.60
CA VAL A 813 7.21 2.88 -8.57
C VAL A 813 8.60 3.39 -8.91
N ASP A 814 9.25 4.01 -7.93
CA ASP A 814 10.69 4.25 -7.93
C ASP A 814 11.41 2.98 -7.44
N LEU A 815 12.20 2.36 -8.32
CA LEU A 815 12.92 1.12 -8.03
C LEU A 815 14.26 1.35 -7.34
N ARG A 816 14.69 2.62 -7.19
CA ARG A 816 15.96 2.99 -6.54
C ARG A 816 15.80 3.20 -5.03
N GLY A 817 14.58 3.43 -4.56
CA GLY A 817 14.20 3.32 -3.14
C GLY A 817 13.80 4.61 -2.45
#